data_AF-A0A6S7IF51-F1
#
_entry.id   AF-A0A6S7IF51-F1
#
_cell.length_a   1.000
_cell.length_b   1.000
_cell.length_c   1.000
_cell.angle_alpha   90.00
_cell.angle_beta   90.00
_cell.angle_gamma   90.00
#
_symmetry.space_group_name_H-M   'P 1'
#
loop_
_entity.id
_entity.type
_entity.pdbx_description
1 polymer ?
#
loop_
_entity_poly.entity_id
_entity_poly.type
_entity_poly.pdbx_seq_one_letter_code
_entity_poly.pdbx_strand_id
1 'polypeptide(L)'
;MFFLVVSSEDPREECSLNLNVGDILKRSVQKSEQSSVAVHQIGCVCHSPARMSFCRAENFTANDVILYLTIFRHCRVTGADLAVWGRAADLRVLYLMDDVILQDNGETKDDLQGLFNIGTLTLRNLKNKTIPRMFLSYIWEKMAEIQLSKIRLGSTVNILKTTMPYLQSLELSGNDLRALPDFPWCNRSLKLPRKLSRTFTMNAYYSQGATINPHVYRRFYAVHFNPGIRDFKIPSGSLDKISIRGDNLKSIDSTMFHGVTGLKVIDLSLNKLSHIPERIFEKTPDVVSVNFANNNLTWLDGKTFENLTNLRKLDAGHNYIHTIQNGFLSDKLVNLEAIEFENNLLRVIEARAFPRSVLNALKKINLRKNKLREVPQFGFYVRNLKTYDISENGIDFAGFVRTVDRIFMPDFLYVHTNSGSSIDTPINFRNEKILNLERNAIERFDLTEFNKTRLITLEFILKVFTISLTGNPLHCDCKTRELQIKLLNWTKGNTEITEKDFESWVCHTPPELRGMKILNVPSKDLRCERRCGKCPKRCTCYRSDSDSVTLVDCRRRNLTMLPSILPNGMVELRLEYNQIENLTFSKNTENVTSLYASHNKLQRVSLTLKHFPSKLNEIYLDSNKLTTLPNGFRNFTLSRINLQNNFFTCGCENRWMKSWLKQQSKAFVGGAESVACSSGGMNQAKPLVSVKDTDFVCTETVKPNGYNVNEIKAISAYVLAGFLFTLLVMVALIYRFRKELKLVLYTRFDWHPFDRVDDSDPSKVYDAFVSFNMCDKRWVMETLQNKLENHHPSYKLCIHYRDFIPGAPIAETILESVKKSRRMIMVLSRNFIQSEWCMLEFRAAHRRVLKGRTNYLIIVLFDDVNVDSLDDELKLYLKTNTYLSVQSKWFWQQLKYALPQKKQETSDGFLGNQALDSDEKYIQA
;
A
#
# COMPACT_ATOMS: atom_id res chain seq x y z
N MET A 1 22.00 19.03 2.27
CA MET A 1 21.80 19.18 0.82
C MET A 1 21.03 20.48 0.61
N PHE A 2 21.48 21.35 -0.29
CA PHE A 2 20.93 22.69 -0.53
C PHE A 2 20.57 22.80 -2.02
N PHE A 3 19.36 23.24 -2.40
CA PHE A 3 19.02 23.43 -3.82
C PHE A 3 18.75 24.89 -4.16
N LEU A 4 19.33 25.34 -5.27
CA LEU A 4 19.09 26.60 -5.92
C LEU A 4 18.14 26.36 -7.10
N VAL A 5 16.99 27.02 -7.08
CA VAL A 5 15.95 26.91 -8.10
C VAL A 5 15.93 28.19 -8.93
N VAL A 6 16.05 28.06 -10.24
CA VAL A 6 16.08 29.17 -11.20
C VAL A 6 14.88 29.06 -12.14
N SER A 7 14.06 30.11 -12.20
CA SER A 7 12.88 30.19 -13.06
C SER A 7 12.75 31.60 -13.66
N SER A 8 12.53 31.68 -14.98
CA SER A 8 12.10 32.90 -15.66
C SER A 8 10.58 33.07 -15.57
N GLU A 9 10.07 34.30 -15.55
CA GLU A 9 8.64 34.61 -15.71
C GLU A 9 8.20 34.58 -17.19
N ASP A 10 9.12 34.79 -18.15
CA ASP A 10 8.86 34.65 -19.59
C ASP A 10 9.64 33.44 -20.18
N PRO A 11 8.96 32.42 -20.72
CA PRO A 11 9.61 31.27 -21.34
C PRO A 11 10.36 31.58 -22.65
N ARG A 12 10.25 32.79 -23.20
CA ARG A 12 10.96 33.24 -24.42
C ARG A 12 12.23 34.04 -24.17
N GLU A 13 12.51 34.48 -22.94
CA GLU A 13 13.73 35.21 -22.58
C GLU A 13 14.73 34.30 -21.86
N GLU A 14 15.99 34.32 -22.30
CA GLU A 14 17.09 33.61 -21.62
C GLU A 14 17.54 34.44 -20.40
N CYS A 15 17.14 34.06 -19.19
CA CYS A 15 17.60 34.74 -17.98
C CYS A 15 19.08 34.46 -17.71
N SER A 16 19.86 35.51 -17.41
CA SER A 16 21.21 35.42 -16.87
C SER A 16 21.18 35.58 -15.35
N LEU A 17 21.75 34.62 -14.61
CA LEU A 17 21.79 34.63 -13.16
C LEU A 17 23.22 34.64 -12.65
N ASN A 18 23.61 35.73 -11.97
CA ASN A 18 24.90 35.85 -11.29
C ASN A 18 24.77 35.40 -9.84
N LEU A 19 25.44 34.30 -9.48
CA LEU A 19 25.37 33.71 -8.14
C LEU A 19 26.69 33.89 -7.39
N ASN A 20 26.63 34.45 -6.18
CA ASN A 20 27.78 34.57 -5.29
C ASN A 20 28.03 33.24 -4.55
N VAL A 21 29.07 32.51 -4.98
CA VAL A 21 29.43 31.20 -4.42
C VAL A 21 29.84 31.30 -2.95
N GLY A 22 30.53 32.37 -2.56
CA GLY A 22 30.98 32.57 -1.19
C GLY A 22 29.81 32.71 -0.23
N ASP A 23 28.76 33.43 -0.60
CA ASP A 23 27.56 33.59 0.24
C ASP A 23 26.78 32.29 0.37
N ILE A 24 26.68 31.53 -0.73
CA ILE A 24 26.03 30.22 -0.72
C ILE A 24 26.77 29.26 0.22
N LEU A 25 28.11 29.23 0.13
CA LEU A 25 28.92 28.37 0.99
C LEU A 25 28.94 28.87 2.45
N LYS A 26 29.00 30.18 2.71
CA LYS A 26 28.90 30.74 4.08
C LYS A 26 27.59 30.34 4.76
N ARG A 27 26.46 30.49 4.06
CA ARG A 27 25.14 30.05 4.56
C ARG A 27 25.10 28.54 4.81
N SER A 28 25.82 27.78 4.00
CA SER A 28 25.95 26.33 4.16
C SER A 28 26.86 25.94 5.34
N VAL A 29 27.92 26.70 5.63
CA VAL A 29 28.94 26.42 6.66
C VAL A 29 28.52 26.90 8.06
N GLN A 30 27.73 27.98 8.20
CA GLN A 30 27.27 28.51 9.50
C GLN A 30 26.43 27.53 10.35
N LYS A 31 26.12 26.35 9.82
CA LYS A 31 25.37 25.28 10.50
C LYS A 31 26.23 24.11 10.96
N SER A 32 27.54 24.19 10.78
CA SER A 32 28.49 23.12 11.05
C SER A 32 29.33 23.48 12.27
N GLU A 33 28.93 23.02 13.46
CA GLU A 33 29.81 23.09 14.64
C GLU A 33 30.88 21.97 14.60
N GLN A 34 32.13 22.40 14.88
CA GLN A 34 33.33 21.63 15.25
C GLN A 34 34.09 20.77 14.19
N SER A 35 35.35 21.20 13.99
CA SER A 35 36.62 20.47 13.74
C SER A 35 36.70 19.29 12.73
N SER A 36 35.68 19.02 11.92
CA SER A 36 35.70 17.95 10.91
C SER A 36 35.49 18.48 9.48
N VAL A 37 36.04 17.76 8.49
CA VAL A 37 35.84 18.07 7.06
C VAL A 37 34.35 17.98 6.73
N ALA A 38 33.74 19.08 6.33
CA ALA A 38 32.31 19.15 6.07
C ALA A 38 31.99 18.74 4.62
N VAL A 39 31.05 17.81 4.42
CA VAL A 39 30.57 17.41 3.09
C VAL A 39 29.27 18.13 2.78
N HIS A 40 29.28 19.00 1.79
CA HIS A 40 28.12 19.76 1.36
C HIS A 40 27.67 19.32 -0.04
N GLN A 41 26.37 19.10 -0.18
CA GLN A 41 25.75 18.77 -1.47
C GLN A 41 24.84 19.90 -1.92
N ILE A 42 25.14 20.47 -3.09
CA ILE A 42 24.45 21.60 -3.68
C ILE A 42 23.84 21.14 -5.02
N GLY A 43 22.55 21.43 -5.19
CA GLY A 43 21.82 21.20 -6.43
C GLY A 43 21.41 22.53 -7.08
N CYS A 44 21.53 22.66 -8.39
CA CYS A 44 21.07 23.79 -9.16
C CYS A 44 20.09 23.29 -10.21
N VAL A 45 18.89 23.87 -10.31
CA VAL A 45 17.93 23.47 -11.33
C VAL A 45 17.29 24.66 -12.02
N CYS A 46 17.25 24.59 -13.35
CA CYS A 46 16.63 25.59 -14.20
C CYS A 46 15.35 25.03 -14.84
N HIS A 47 14.20 25.59 -14.47
CA HIS A 47 12.90 25.18 -15.02
C HIS A 47 12.68 25.67 -16.45
N SER A 48 13.31 26.77 -16.80
CA SER A 48 13.37 27.36 -18.14
C SER A 48 14.84 27.49 -18.55
N PRO A 49 15.13 27.62 -19.86
CA PRO A 49 16.48 27.92 -20.32
C PRO A 49 17.08 29.12 -19.59
N ALA A 50 18.20 28.92 -18.89
CA ALA A 50 18.85 29.98 -18.10
C ALA A 50 20.37 29.84 -18.12
N ARG A 51 21.07 30.96 -18.30
CA ARG A 51 22.54 31.02 -18.22
C ARG A 51 22.96 31.32 -16.79
N MET A 52 23.70 30.39 -16.19
CA MET A 52 24.27 30.54 -14.86
C MET A 52 25.69 31.08 -14.98
N SER A 53 25.96 32.18 -14.28
CA SER A 53 27.32 32.62 -14.03
C SER A 53 27.60 32.69 -12.52
N PHE A 54 28.82 32.33 -12.15
CA PHE A 54 29.23 32.27 -10.75
C PHE A 54 30.32 33.31 -10.49
N CYS A 55 30.15 34.09 -9.43
CA CYS A 55 31.17 35.03 -8.98
C CYS A 55 31.70 34.60 -7.60
N ARG A 56 33.00 34.76 -7.40
CA ARG A 56 33.65 34.45 -6.12
C ARG A 56 33.49 35.64 -5.17
N ALA A 57 33.10 35.41 -3.92
CA ALA A 57 33.25 36.44 -2.89
C ALA A 57 34.73 36.61 -2.57
N GLU A 58 35.23 37.84 -2.57
CA GLU A 58 36.66 38.17 -2.37
C GLU A 58 37.23 37.64 -1.03
N ASN A 59 36.37 37.32 -0.05
CA ASN A 59 36.78 36.93 1.32
C ASN A 59 36.30 35.53 1.75
N PHE A 60 36.16 34.56 0.84
CA PHE A 60 35.78 33.19 1.23
C PHE A 60 36.58 32.08 0.52
N THR A 61 37.32 31.32 1.33
CA THR A 61 37.99 30.06 0.98
C THR A 61 37.76 29.05 2.08
N ALA A 62 36.99 28.02 1.82
CA ALA A 62 36.71 26.97 2.80
C ALA A 62 37.57 25.73 2.51
N ASN A 63 38.79 25.73 3.02
CA ASN A 63 39.74 24.63 2.83
C ASN A 63 39.24 23.31 3.43
N ASP A 64 38.27 23.32 4.35
CA ASP A 64 37.69 22.13 5.00
C ASP A 64 36.31 21.72 4.48
N VAL A 65 35.87 22.29 3.35
CA VAL A 65 34.59 21.93 2.72
C VAL A 65 34.82 21.07 1.48
N ILE A 66 34.24 19.87 1.50
CA ILE A 66 34.10 19.00 0.34
C ILE A 66 32.74 19.25 -0.31
N LEU A 67 32.74 19.51 -1.62
CA LEU A 67 31.56 19.93 -2.36
C LEU A 67 31.12 18.89 -3.38
N TYR A 68 29.82 18.60 -3.38
CA TYR A 68 29.11 17.76 -4.34
C TYR A 68 28.13 18.66 -5.08
N LEU A 69 28.42 18.99 -6.34
CA LEU A 69 27.61 19.89 -7.16
C LEU A 69 26.77 19.08 -8.15
N THR A 70 25.48 19.38 -8.20
CA THR A 70 24.54 18.76 -9.12
C THR A 70 23.81 19.84 -9.90
N ILE A 71 23.75 19.75 -11.22
CA ILE A 71 23.03 20.68 -12.08
C ILE A 71 22.05 19.89 -12.93
N PHE A 72 20.80 20.34 -12.98
CA PHE A 72 19.71 19.67 -13.68
C PHE A 72 18.99 20.59 -14.68
N ARG A 73 18.35 19.97 -15.67
CA ARG A 73 17.39 20.62 -16.58
C ARG A 73 18.05 21.67 -17.47
N HIS A 74 17.31 22.69 -17.86
CA HIS A 74 17.66 23.62 -18.92
C HIS A 74 18.74 24.65 -18.54
N CYS A 75 19.60 24.31 -17.57
CA CYS A 75 20.70 25.16 -17.17
C CYS A 75 21.81 25.17 -18.23
N ARG A 76 22.30 26.36 -18.52
CA ARG A 76 23.49 26.62 -19.34
C ARG A 76 24.60 27.17 -18.46
N VAL A 77 25.77 26.55 -18.49
CA VAL A 77 26.92 26.91 -17.65
C VAL A 77 28.21 26.74 -18.46
N THR A 78 29.28 27.47 -18.13
CA THR A 78 30.61 27.31 -18.74
C THR A 78 31.58 26.54 -17.83
N GLY A 79 32.72 26.09 -18.37
CA GLY A 79 33.77 25.47 -17.55
C GLY A 79 34.37 26.46 -16.55
N ALA A 80 34.56 27.71 -16.98
CA ALA A 80 35.06 28.80 -16.12
C ALA A 80 34.11 29.09 -14.94
N ASP A 81 32.80 29.09 -15.20
CA ASP A 81 31.76 29.26 -14.17
C ASP A 81 31.85 28.13 -13.13
N LEU A 82 31.95 26.86 -13.56
CA LEU A 82 32.10 25.74 -12.64
C LEU A 82 33.41 25.84 -11.82
N ALA A 83 34.49 26.30 -12.44
CA ALA A 83 35.79 26.43 -11.78
C ALA A 83 35.77 27.41 -10.59
N VAL A 84 34.83 28.36 -10.57
CA VAL A 84 34.62 29.26 -9.42
C VAL A 84 34.27 28.48 -8.16
N TRP A 85 33.43 27.44 -8.27
CA TRP A 85 33.10 26.55 -7.16
C TRP A 85 34.31 25.79 -6.64
N GLY A 86 35.11 25.26 -7.57
CA GLY A 86 36.34 24.54 -7.24
C GLY A 86 37.45 25.42 -6.65
N ARG A 87 37.46 26.73 -6.94
CA ARG A 87 38.35 27.70 -6.29
C ARG A 87 37.87 28.12 -4.90
N ALA A 88 36.57 28.01 -4.63
CA ALA A 88 35.97 28.38 -3.34
C ALA A 88 35.97 27.23 -2.32
N ALA A 89 35.88 25.97 -2.78
CA ALA A 89 35.84 24.76 -1.97
C ALA A 89 36.40 23.54 -2.73
N ASP A 90 36.61 22.41 -2.04
CA ASP A 90 37.11 21.16 -2.65
C ASP A 90 35.99 20.44 -3.42
N LEU A 91 35.74 20.83 -4.67
CA LEU A 91 34.74 20.21 -5.55
C LEU A 91 35.18 18.80 -5.97
N ARG A 92 34.47 17.78 -5.47
CA ARG A 92 34.80 16.36 -5.68
C ARG A 92 33.82 15.61 -6.56
N VAL A 93 32.56 16.00 -6.55
CA VAL A 93 31.50 15.30 -7.28
C VAL A 93 30.77 16.31 -8.14
N LEU A 94 30.69 16.04 -9.43
CA LEU A 94 29.97 16.86 -10.39
C LEU A 94 28.97 16.01 -11.17
N TYR A 95 27.70 16.38 -11.06
CA TYR A 95 26.60 15.73 -11.76
C TYR A 95 25.92 16.75 -12.68
N LEU A 96 25.85 16.45 -13.97
CA LEU A 96 25.15 17.23 -14.98
C LEU A 96 24.10 16.32 -15.63
N MET A 97 22.82 16.65 -15.48
CA MET A 97 21.73 15.74 -15.84
C MET A 97 20.59 16.46 -16.55
N ASP A 98 19.95 15.76 -17.48
CA ASP A 98 18.66 16.11 -18.10
C ASP A 98 18.69 17.47 -18.81
N ASP A 99 19.10 17.53 -20.09
CA ASP A 99 19.10 18.75 -20.92
C ASP A 99 20.00 19.92 -20.46
N VAL A 100 20.93 19.68 -19.53
CA VAL A 100 21.97 20.67 -19.20
C VAL A 100 22.89 20.91 -20.41
N ILE A 101 23.25 22.18 -20.60
CA ILE A 101 24.22 22.64 -21.60
C ILE A 101 25.49 23.09 -20.87
N LEU A 102 26.58 22.33 -20.99
CA LEU A 102 27.91 22.81 -20.63
C LEU A 102 28.56 23.42 -21.89
N GLN A 103 28.64 24.74 -21.93
CA GLN A 103 29.30 25.46 -23.02
C GLN A 103 30.81 25.32 -22.89
N ASP A 104 31.45 25.07 -24.01
CA ASP A 104 32.90 25.05 -24.16
C ASP A 104 33.28 26.28 -24.97
N ASN A 105 33.96 27.22 -24.33
CA ASN A 105 34.38 28.49 -24.91
C ASN A 105 35.88 28.48 -25.22
N GLY A 106 36.53 27.31 -25.23
CA GLY A 106 37.98 27.20 -25.41
C GLY A 106 38.76 27.56 -24.16
N GLU A 107 38.21 27.24 -22.97
CA GLU A 107 38.87 27.49 -21.69
C GLU A 107 40.26 26.85 -21.61
N THR A 108 41.23 27.62 -21.11
CA THR A 108 42.59 27.14 -20.87
C THR A 108 42.67 26.27 -19.61
N LYS A 109 43.80 25.59 -19.41
CA LYS A 109 44.03 24.81 -18.19
C LYS A 109 43.91 25.66 -16.93
N ASP A 110 44.32 26.93 -17.00
CA ASP A 110 44.31 27.86 -15.86
C ASP A 110 42.88 28.29 -15.49
N ASP A 111 42.02 28.50 -16.50
CA ASP A 111 40.59 28.81 -16.29
C ASP A 111 39.88 27.70 -15.49
N LEU A 112 40.32 26.45 -15.70
CA LEU A 112 39.74 25.23 -15.15
C LEU A 112 40.39 24.73 -13.84
N GLN A 113 41.39 25.43 -13.29
CA GLN A 113 42.21 24.95 -12.17
C GLN A 113 41.39 24.39 -10.98
N GLY A 114 40.25 24.99 -10.66
CA GLY A 114 39.36 24.54 -9.57
C GLY A 114 38.68 23.18 -9.79
N LEU A 115 38.58 22.71 -11.04
CA LEU A 115 37.86 21.48 -11.37
C LEU A 115 38.72 20.22 -11.27
N PHE A 116 40.05 20.33 -11.29
CA PHE A 116 40.96 19.17 -11.32
C PHE A 116 40.88 18.28 -10.06
N ASN A 117 40.17 18.70 -9.01
CA ASN A 117 39.89 17.90 -7.83
C ASN A 117 38.71 16.92 -7.97
N ILE A 118 37.91 17.04 -9.03
CA ILE A 118 36.74 16.19 -9.27
C ILE A 118 37.18 14.72 -9.35
N GLY A 119 36.61 13.91 -8.46
CA GLY A 119 36.79 12.47 -8.39
C GLY A 119 35.66 11.67 -9.03
N THR A 120 34.45 12.23 -9.07
CA THR A 120 33.28 11.58 -9.65
C THR A 120 32.57 12.53 -10.61
N LEU A 121 32.36 12.07 -11.85
CA LEU A 121 31.66 12.81 -12.90
C LEU A 121 30.45 12.02 -13.39
N THR A 122 29.27 12.64 -13.41
CA THR A 122 28.10 12.07 -14.08
C THR A 122 27.56 13.00 -15.12
N LEU A 123 27.44 12.50 -16.35
CA LEU A 123 26.84 13.17 -17.47
C LEU A 123 25.67 12.32 -17.97
N ARG A 124 24.44 12.78 -17.77
CA ARG A 124 23.24 12.01 -18.12
C ARG A 124 22.33 12.85 -19.01
N ASN A 125 22.02 12.34 -20.19
CA ASN A 125 21.04 12.93 -21.11
C ASN A 125 21.25 14.44 -21.33
N LEU A 126 22.51 14.85 -21.54
CA LEU A 126 22.84 16.25 -21.82
C LEU A 126 22.19 16.71 -23.12
N LYS A 127 21.92 18.01 -23.24
CA LYS A 127 21.27 18.58 -24.43
C LYS A 127 22.00 18.25 -25.73
N ASN A 128 23.32 18.40 -25.73
CA ASN A 128 24.18 18.16 -26.89
C ASN A 128 24.48 16.66 -27.11
N LYS A 129 24.15 15.80 -26.13
CA LYS A 129 24.40 14.35 -26.14
C LYS A 129 25.85 13.97 -26.44
N THR A 130 26.83 14.80 -26.08
CA THR A 130 28.27 14.56 -26.25
C THR A 130 29.01 14.78 -24.92
N ILE A 131 30.22 14.26 -24.81
CA ILE A 131 31.13 14.60 -23.72
C ILE A 131 31.73 15.99 -24.01
N PRO A 132 31.65 16.96 -23.07
CA PRO A 132 32.28 18.26 -23.24
C PRO A 132 33.79 18.17 -23.46
N ARG A 133 34.32 18.95 -24.40
CA ARG A 133 35.72 18.85 -24.87
C ARG A 133 36.76 19.06 -23.77
N MET A 134 36.45 19.87 -22.75
CA MET A 134 37.30 20.08 -21.58
C MET A 134 37.67 18.76 -20.87
N PHE A 135 36.77 17.77 -20.86
CA PHE A 135 37.04 16.44 -20.28
C PHE A 135 37.82 15.51 -21.22
N LEU A 136 37.99 15.91 -22.48
CA LEU A 136 38.74 15.20 -23.51
C LEU A 136 40.10 15.83 -23.82
N SER A 137 40.34 17.08 -23.41
CA SER A 137 41.53 17.85 -23.80
C SER A 137 42.66 17.85 -22.76
N TYR A 138 42.37 17.44 -21.52
CA TYR A 138 43.31 17.48 -20.40
C TYR A 138 43.32 16.18 -19.62
N ILE A 139 44.39 15.95 -18.84
CA ILE A 139 44.51 14.80 -17.94
C ILE A 139 43.89 15.13 -16.57
N TRP A 140 42.93 14.33 -16.15
CA TRP A 140 42.16 14.45 -14.91
C TRP A 140 42.57 13.37 -13.91
N GLU A 141 43.77 13.49 -13.34
CA GLU A 141 44.39 12.44 -12.50
C GLU A 141 43.58 12.02 -11.26
N LYS A 142 42.74 12.91 -10.73
CA LYS A 142 41.91 12.64 -9.55
C LYS A 142 40.58 11.98 -9.90
N MET A 143 40.21 11.93 -11.18
CA MET A 143 38.93 11.36 -11.61
C MET A 143 38.99 9.83 -11.51
N ALA A 144 38.13 9.26 -10.67
CA ALA A 144 38.10 7.84 -10.33
C ALA A 144 36.78 7.17 -10.71
N GLU A 145 35.68 7.92 -10.89
CA GLU A 145 34.38 7.37 -11.26
C GLU A 145 33.71 8.21 -12.33
N ILE A 146 33.26 7.57 -13.40
CA ILE A 146 32.38 8.22 -14.37
C ILE A 146 31.09 7.43 -14.58
N GLN A 147 30.01 8.17 -14.76
CA GLN A 147 28.75 7.66 -15.27
C GLN A 147 28.31 8.48 -16.47
N LEU A 148 28.20 7.83 -17.62
CA LEU A 148 27.74 8.43 -18.86
C LEU A 148 26.45 7.74 -19.28
N SER A 149 25.41 8.49 -19.60
CA SER A 149 24.15 7.89 -20.04
C SER A 149 23.44 8.73 -21.07
N LYS A 150 22.93 8.10 -22.13
CA LYS A 150 22.31 8.77 -23.28
C LYS A 150 23.23 9.80 -23.96
N ILE A 151 24.52 9.47 -24.00
CA ILE A 151 25.58 10.25 -24.64
C ILE A 151 26.12 9.46 -25.83
N ARG A 152 26.33 10.12 -26.96
CA ARG A 152 26.98 9.56 -28.14
C ARG A 152 28.48 9.49 -27.89
N LEU A 153 29.00 8.28 -27.76
CA LEU A 153 30.39 8.04 -27.40
C LEU A 153 31.29 7.86 -28.63
N GLY A 154 30.82 7.24 -29.72
CA GLY A 154 31.69 6.99 -30.89
C GLY A 154 33.03 6.36 -30.49
N SER A 155 34.15 6.92 -30.97
CA SER A 155 35.52 6.52 -30.57
C SER A 155 36.05 7.23 -29.31
N THR A 156 35.28 8.13 -28.68
CA THR A 156 35.79 8.99 -27.59
C THR A 156 36.06 8.23 -26.30
N VAL A 157 35.52 7.02 -26.12
CA VAL A 157 35.81 6.20 -24.93
C VAL A 157 37.30 5.83 -24.86
N ASN A 158 37.95 5.64 -26.00
CA ASN A 158 39.39 5.38 -26.03
C ASN A 158 40.20 6.60 -25.57
N ILE A 159 39.69 7.81 -25.80
CA ILE A 159 40.32 9.06 -25.34
C ILE A 159 40.26 9.12 -23.81
N LEU A 160 39.15 8.68 -23.20
CA LEU A 160 38.98 8.66 -21.73
C LEU A 160 40.05 7.82 -21.03
N LYS A 161 40.59 6.78 -21.68
CA LYS A 161 41.73 6.00 -21.16
C LYS A 161 42.97 6.86 -20.93
N THR A 162 43.21 7.83 -21.82
CA THR A 162 44.34 8.77 -21.70
C THR A 162 44.04 9.96 -20.82
N THR A 163 42.81 10.47 -20.83
CA THR A 163 42.46 11.66 -20.03
C THR A 163 42.11 11.33 -18.58
N MET A 164 41.69 10.09 -18.27
CA MET A 164 41.29 9.65 -16.93
C MET A 164 41.93 8.29 -16.60
N PRO A 165 43.28 8.20 -16.55
CA PRO A 165 43.99 6.92 -16.53
C PRO A 165 43.78 6.08 -15.26
N TYR A 166 43.37 6.69 -14.15
CA TYR A 166 43.19 6.03 -12.86
C TYR A 166 41.76 5.61 -12.56
N LEU A 167 40.88 5.59 -13.57
CA LEU A 167 39.47 5.29 -13.41
C LEU A 167 39.24 3.93 -12.74
N GLN A 168 38.42 3.93 -11.70
CA GLN A 168 38.02 2.76 -10.91
C GLN A 168 36.61 2.30 -11.30
N SER A 169 35.72 3.22 -11.66
CA SER A 169 34.34 2.91 -12.05
C SER A 169 33.98 3.51 -13.40
N LEU A 170 33.49 2.68 -14.31
CA LEU A 170 32.97 3.07 -15.62
C LEU A 170 31.53 2.56 -15.79
N GLU A 171 30.58 3.49 -15.78
CA GLU A 171 29.15 3.18 -15.98
C GLU A 171 28.63 3.82 -17.27
N LEU A 172 28.16 3.01 -18.21
CA LEU A 172 27.73 3.43 -19.54
C LEU A 172 26.32 2.90 -19.83
N SER A 173 25.32 3.78 -19.88
CA SER A 173 23.92 3.37 -20.06
C SER A 173 23.23 4.06 -21.24
N GLY A 174 22.81 3.28 -22.24
CA GLY A 174 22.10 3.78 -23.41
C GLY A 174 22.95 4.73 -24.25
N ASN A 175 24.20 4.35 -24.52
CA ASN A 175 25.18 5.16 -25.25
C ASN A 175 25.41 4.71 -26.70
N ASP A 176 24.51 3.89 -27.25
CA ASP A 176 24.58 3.31 -28.60
C ASP A 176 25.92 2.59 -28.90
N LEU A 177 26.48 1.91 -27.89
CA LEU A 177 27.74 1.18 -28.04
C LEU A 177 27.60 -0.01 -29.00
N ARG A 178 28.66 -0.27 -29.77
CA ARG A 178 28.79 -1.41 -30.70
C ARG A 178 29.74 -2.50 -30.21
N ALA A 179 30.60 -2.18 -29.26
CA ALA A 179 31.54 -3.09 -28.61
C ALA A 179 31.73 -2.65 -27.15
N LEU A 180 32.15 -3.58 -26.29
CA LEU A 180 32.54 -3.26 -24.93
C LEU A 180 33.86 -2.47 -24.91
N PRO A 181 33.94 -1.37 -24.15
CA PRO A 181 35.21 -0.71 -23.87
C PRO A 181 36.25 -1.62 -23.21
N ASP A 182 37.53 -1.39 -23.53
CA ASP A 182 38.68 -2.05 -22.92
C ASP A 182 38.89 -1.52 -21.48
N PHE A 183 38.09 -1.95 -20.49
CA PHE A 183 38.14 -1.54 -19.08
C PHE A 183 38.18 -2.78 -18.17
N PRO A 184 38.92 -2.79 -17.03
CA PRO A 184 39.54 -1.67 -16.30
C PRO A 184 40.91 -1.20 -16.83
N TRP A 185 41.20 0.11 -16.69
CA TRP A 185 42.50 0.70 -17.10
C TRP A 185 43.55 0.69 -16.00
N CYS A 186 43.14 0.68 -14.73
CA CYS A 186 44.03 0.73 -13.58
C CYS A 186 43.67 -0.34 -12.57
N ASN A 187 44.63 -1.21 -12.22
CA ASN A 187 44.43 -2.29 -11.23
C ASN A 187 44.71 -1.86 -9.77
N ARG A 188 45.20 -0.64 -9.55
CA ARG A 188 45.45 -0.13 -8.20
C ARG A 188 44.16 0.39 -7.58
N SER A 189 43.82 -0.11 -6.40
CA SER A 189 42.74 0.44 -5.58
C SER A 189 43.10 1.82 -5.03
N LEU A 190 42.25 2.81 -5.28
CA LEU A 190 42.45 4.17 -4.81
C LEU A 190 41.70 4.42 -3.49
N LYS A 191 42.35 5.10 -2.54
CA LYS A 191 41.72 5.55 -1.30
C LYS A 191 40.88 6.80 -1.55
N LEU A 192 39.78 6.94 -0.82
CA LEU A 192 39.01 8.18 -0.80
C LEU A 192 39.84 9.31 -0.14
N PRO A 193 39.71 10.56 -0.61
CA PRO A 193 40.49 11.67 -0.09
C PRO A 193 40.08 12.06 1.35
N ARG A 194 40.99 12.73 2.09
CA ARG A 194 40.74 13.41 3.38
C ARG A 194 40.02 12.58 4.46
N LYS A 195 40.32 11.27 4.56
CA LYS A 195 39.66 10.31 5.49
C LYS A 195 38.15 10.14 5.25
N LEU A 196 37.64 10.52 4.07
CA LEU A 196 36.25 10.25 3.71
C LEU A 196 35.95 8.75 3.78
N SER A 197 34.74 8.46 4.24
CA SER A 197 34.19 7.11 4.32
C SER A 197 32.82 7.11 3.65
N ARG A 198 32.55 6.12 2.81
CA ARG A 198 31.21 5.92 2.25
C ARG A 198 30.27 5.52 3.37
N THR A 199 29.25 6.34 3.61
CA THR A 199 28.18 5.99 4.54
C THR A 199 27.38 4.79 4.03
N PHE A 200 26.73 4.06 4.93
CA PHE A 200 25.89 2.91 4.58
C PHE A 200 24.84 3.26 3.50
N THR A 201 24.22 4.44 3.60
CA THR A 201 23.21 4.91 2.64
C THR A 201 23.77 5.11 1.23
N MET A 202 24.95 5.73 1.11
CA MET A 202 25.61 5.88 -0.19
C MET A 202 26.09 4.52 -0.72
N ASN A 203 26.62 3.66 0.15
CA ASN A 203 27.10 2.34 -0.25
C ASN A 203 25.95 1.45 -0.76
N ALA A 204 24.85 1.35 -0.01
CA ALA A 204 23.70 0.50 -0.33
C ALA A 204 23.05 0.81 -1.70
N TYR A 205 23.09 2.08 -2.13
CA TYR A 205 22.58 2.48 -3.45
C TYR A 205 23.36 1.85 -4.61
N TYR A 206 24.66 1.59 -4.42
CA TYR A 206 25.55 1.11 -5.49
C TYR A 206 26.03 -0.33 -5.28
N SER A 207 26.21 -0.75 -4.03
CA SER A 207 26.91 -1.97 -3.65
C SER A 207 26.01 -3.21 -3.59
N GLN A 208 24.99 -3.33 -4.44
CA GLN A 208 24.04 -4.46 -4.45
C GLN A 208 24.77 -5.82 -4.31
N GLY A 209 24.89 -6.34 -3.08
CA GLY A 209 25.61 -7.58 -2.78
C GLY A 209 27.15 -7.50 -2.67
N ALA A 210 27.80 -6.37 -2.98
CA ALA A 210 29.26 -6.22 -2.87
C ALA A 210 29.66 -5.59 -1.52
N THR A 211 30.47 -6.30 -0.73
CA THR A 211 31.13 -5.70 0.43
C THR A 211 32.39 -4.96 -0.02
N ILE A 212 32.39 -3.64 0.07
CA ILE A 212 33.50 -2.76 -0.34
C ILE A 212 34.02 -2.05 0.90
N ASN A 213 35.34 -1.90 1.00
CA ASN A 213 35.94 -1.10 2.07
C ASN A 213 35.41 0.35 1.93
N PRO A 214 34.82 0.94 2.99
CA PRO A 214 34.16 2.24 2.87
C PRO A 214 35.15 3.39 2.59
N HIS A 215 36.46 3.17 2.72
CA HIS A 215 37.51 4.19 2.49
C HIS A 215 38.21 4.09 1.13
N VAL A 216 37.71 3.28 0.19
CA VAL A 216 38.27 3.17 -1.17
C VAL A 216 37.22 3.47 -2.25
N TYR A 217 37.68 3.81 -3.44
CA TYR A 217 36.84 3.90 -4.63
C TYR A 217 36.38 2.51 -5.07
N ARG A 218 35.15 2.43 -5.57
CA ARG A 218 34.53 1.19 -6.05
C ARG A 218 35.07 0.82 -7.42
N ARG A 219 35.24 -0.49 -7.67
CA ARG A 219 35.79 -1.00 -8.93
C ARG A 219 34.71 -1.61 -9.81
N PHE A 220 33.87 -0.77 -10.41
CA PHE A 220 32.67 -1.23 -11.10
C PHE A 220 32.77 -1.03 -12.61
N TYR A 221 32.33 -2.05 -13.34
CA TYR A 221 32.11 -1.94 -14.77
C TYR A 221 30.64 -2.23 -15.08
N ALA A 222 29.89 -1.20 -15.47
CA ALA A 222 28.48 -1.33 -15.78
C ALA A 222 28.21 -0.83 -17.20
N VAL A 223 27.71 -1.71 -18.05
CA VAL A 223 27.26 -1.39 -19.40
C VAL A 223 25.80 -1.81 -19.49
N HIS A 224 24.90 -0.87 -19.74
CA HIS A 224 23.46 -1.16 -19.74
C HIS A 224 22.76 -0.59 -20.97
N PHE A 225 21.78 -1.32 -21.48
CA PHE A 225 20.87 -0.84 -22.53
C PHE A 225 21.59 -0.34 -23.79
N ASN A 226 22.65 -1.04 -24.21
CA ASN A 226 23.40 -0.87 -25.43
C ASN A 226 23.16 -2.07 -26.38
N PRO A 227 21.97 -2.18 -26.99
CA PRO A 227 21.58 -3.35 -27.79
C PRO A 227 22.42 -3.56 -29.06
N GLY A 228 23.29 -2.61 -29.43
CA GLY A 228 24.17 -2.68 -30.59
C GLY A 228 25.46 -3.47 -30.37
N ILE A 229 25.78 -3.86 -29.14
CA ILE A 229 26.97 -4.64 -28.82
C ILE A 229 26.81 -6.06 -29.36
N ARG A 230 27.83 -6.54 -30.10
CA ARG A 230 27.85 -7.89 -30.68
C ARG A 230 28.90 -8.80 -30.05
N ASP A 231 30.03 -8.23 -29.68
CA ASP A 231 31.13 -8.94 -29.01
C ASP A 231 31.19 -8.52 -27.55
N PHE A 232 31.07 -9.50 -26.66
CA PHE A 232 31.02 -9.34 -25.21
C PHE A 232 32.26 -9.91 -24.51
N LYS A 233 33.43 -9.75 -25.12
CA LYS A 233 34.69 -10.09 -24.46
C LYS A 233 35.03 -9.08 -23.37
N ILE A 234 35.10 -9.56 -22.12
CA ILE A 234 35.49 -8.71 -20.98
C ILE A 234 37.01 -8.69 -20.87
N PRO A 235 37.64 -7.50 -20.85
CA PRO A 235 39.08 -7.36 -20.66
C PRO A 235 39.54 -7.81 -19.27
N SER A 236 40.80 -8.22 -19.17
CA SER A 236 41.39 -8.67 -17.91
C SER A 236 41.67 -7.52 -16.94
N GLY A 237 41.46 -7.74 -15.64
CA GLY A 237 41.80 -6.77 -14.60
C GLY A 237 41.04 -6.98 -13.30
N SER A 238 41.18 -6.07 -12.34
CA SER A 238 40.51 -6.19 -11.04
C SER A 238 39.18 -5.44 -11.01
N LEU A 239 38.07 -6.10 -10.66
CA LEU A 239 36.75 -5.46 -10.52
C LEU A 239 35.98 -6.09 -9.35
N ASP A 240 35.22 -5.28 -8.61
CA ASP A 240 34.28 -5.76 -7.58
C ASP A 240 32.94 -6.17 -8.19
N LYS A 241 32.51 -5.49 -9.28
CA LYS A 241 31.19 -5.70 -9.90
C LYS A 241 31.26 -5.54 -11.41
N ILE A 242 30.60 -6.48 -12.11
CA ILE A 242 30.29 -6.39 -13.54
C ILE A 242 28.78 -6.43 -13.71
N SER A 243 28.26 -5.54 -14.55
CA SER A 243 26.86 -5.52 -14.91
C SER A 243 26.69 -5.24 -16.40
N ILE A 244 26.07 -6.19 -17.11
CA ILE A 244 25.78 -6.15 -18.55
C ILE A 244 24.30 -6.42 -18.70
N ARG A 245 23.46 -5.37 -18.64
CA ARG A 245 22.01 -5.49 -18.47
C ARG A 245 21.28 -4.83 -19.63
N GLY A 246 20.34 -5.53 -20.26
CA GLY A 246 19.56 -4.92 -21.35
C GLY A 246 20.31 -4.81 -22.68
N ASP A 247 21.38 -5.58 -22.88
CA ASP A 247 22.28 -5.44 -24.03
C ASP A 247 22.01 -6.47 -25.14
N ASN A 248 20.86 -7.15 -25.12
CA ASN A 248 20.48 -8.20 -26.08
C ASN A 248 21.40 -9.43 -26.10
N LEU A 249 22.13 -9.69 -25.01
CA LEU A 249 23.05 -10.82 -24.93
C LEU A 249 22.31 -12.15 -25.07
N LYS A 250 22.62 -12.94 -26.12
CA LYS A 250 21.95 -14.22 -26.43
C LYS A 250 22.66 -15.43 -25.84
N SER A 251 23.99 -15.36 -25.75
CA SER A 251 24.85 -16.41 -25.21
C SER A 251 26.07 -15.77 -24.55
N ILE A 252 26.72 -16.54 -23.68
CA ILE A 252 27.99 -16.17 -23.05
C ILE A 252 28.99 -17.29 -23.25
N ASP A 253 30.25 -16.92 -23.48
CA ASP A 253 31.36 -17.86 -23.55
C ASP A 253 31.77 -18.30 -22.13
N SER A 254 32.17 -19.56 -21.95
CA SER A 254 32.56 -20.10 -20.64
C SER A 254 33.77 -19.40 -20.02
N THR A 255 34.58 -18.68 -20.80
CA THR A 255 35.77 -17.97 -20.35
C THR A 255 35.56 -16.47 -20.12
N MET A 256 34.33 -15.96 -20.30
CA MET A 256 34.00 -14.53 -20.26
C MET A 256 34.54 -13.79 -19.02
N PHE A 257 34.57 -14.44 -17.84
CA PHE A 257 35.06 -13.83 -16.59
C PHE A 257 36.48 -14.27 -16.19
N HIS A 258 37.16 -15.11 -16.96
CA HIS A 258 38.46 -15.69 -16.57
C HIS A 258 39.56 -14.65 -16.38
N GLY A 259 39.49 -13.52 -17.10
CA GLY A 259 40.47 -12.44 -16.99
C GLY A 259 40.26 -11.51 -15.79
N VAL A 260 39.13 -11.61 -15.09
CA VAL A 260 38.74 -10.63 -14.07
C VAL A 260 38.94 -11.20 -12.66
N THR A 261 39.58 -10.43 -11.77
CA THR A 261 39.86 -10.83 -10.38
C THR A 261 39.11 -9.95 -9.36
N GLY A 262 38.75 -10.54 -8.22
CA GLY A 262 38.07 -9.84 -7.11
C GLY A 262 36.56 -9.63 -7.29
N LEU A 263 35.95 -10.29 -8.29
CA LEU A 263 34.56 -10.11 -8.67
C LEU A 263 33.60 -10.66 -7.60
N LYS A 264 32.73 -9.79 -7.07
CA LYS A 264 31.73 -10.12 -6.04
C LYS A 264 30.32 -10.16 -6.58
N VAL A 265 30.02 -9.36 -7.60
CA VAL A 265 28.65 -9.19 -8.12
C VAL A 265 28.65 -9.27 -9.63
N ILE A 266 27.79 -10.15 -10.15
CA ILE A 266 27.58 -10.35 -11.58
C ILE A 266 26.10 -10.14 -11.87
N ASP A 267 25.79 -9.18 -12.74
CA ASP A 267 24.43 -8.91 -13.19
C ASP A 267 24.33 -8.98 -14.72
N LEU A 268 23.69 -10.04 -15.20
CA LEU A 268 23.39 -10.30 -16.61
C LEU A 268 21.88 -10.26 -16.88
N SER A 269 21.11 -9.56 -16.04
CA SER A 269 19.65 -9.48 -16.16
C SER A 269 19.18 -8.71 -17.40
N LEU A 270 17.89 -8.85 -17.75
CA LEU A 270 17.27 -8.21 -18.93
C LEU A 270 18.01 -8.52 -20.25
N ASN A 271 18.49 -9.74 -20.43
CA ASN A 271 19.12 -10.16 -21.68
C ASN A 271 18.25 -11.23 -22.36
N LYS A 272 18.84 -12.00 -23.28
CA LYS A 272 18.18 -13.04 -24.07
C LYS A 272 18.88 -14.39 -23.90
N LEU A 273 19.54 -14.61 -22.76
CA LEU A 273 20.29 -15.84 -22.48
C LEU A 273 19.35 -17.03 -22.42
N SER A 274 19.67 -18.09 -23.16
CA SER A 274 18.92 -19.36 -23.14
C SER A 274 19.57 -20.44 -22.26
N HIS A 275 20.87 -20.36 -22.02
CA HIS A 275 21.59 -21.23 -21.08
C HIS A 275 22.75 -20.48 -20.40
N ILE A 276 23.23 -21.01 -19.29
CA ILE A 276 24.46 -20.58 -18.61
C ILE A 276 25.52 -21.70 -18.76
N PRO A 277 26.76 -21.42 -19.19
CA PRO A 277 27.81 -22.42 -19.28
C PRO A 277 28.30 -22.90 -17.91
N GLU A 278 28.54 -24.20 -17.76
CA GLU A 278 28.92 -24.84 -16.48
C GLU A 278 30.17 -24.22 -15.83
N ARG A 279 31.17 -23.83 -16.62
CA ARG A 279 32.48 -23.34 -16.12
C ARG A 279 32.62 -21.82 -16.07
N ILE A 280 31.52 -21.09 -16.26
CA ILE A 280 31.55 -19.62 -16.35
C ILE A 280 32.14 -18.93 -15.11
N PHE A 281 32.03 -19.56 -13.93
CA PHE A 281 32.50 -19.03 -12.65
C PHE A 281 33.77 -19.70 -12.11
N GLU A 282 34.47 -20.50 -12.92
CA GLU A 282 35.61 -21.30 -12.46
C GLU A 282 36.73 -20.45 -11.82
N LYS A 283 36.97 -19.25 -12.35
CA LYS A 283 38.01 -18.32 -11.87
C LYS A 283 37.48 -17.18 -10.99
N THR A 284 36.23 -17.23 -10.57
CA THR A 284 35.59 -16.18 -9.76
C THR A 284 34.92 -16.74 -8.49
N PRO A 285 35.66 -17.39 -7.58
CA PRO A 285 35.10 -18.01 -6.37
C PRO A 285 34.58 -17.00 -5.33
N ASP A 286 34.99 -15.74 -5.43
CA ASP A 286 34.61 -14.66 -4.50
C ASP A 286 33.22 -14.06 -4.79
N VAL A 287 32.50 -14.58 -5.79
CA VAL A 287 31.19 -14.07 -6.16
C VAL A 287 30.17 -14.32 -5.05
N VAL A 288 29.51 -13.23 -4.64
CA VAL A 288 28.52 -13.18 -3.57
C VAL A 288 27.10 -13.07 -4.13
N SER A 289 26.92 -12.49 -5.32
CA SER A 289 25.59 -12.32 -5.92
C SER A 289 25.65 -12.51 -7.43
N VAL A 290 24.75 -13.35 -7.94
CA VAL A 290 24.54 -13.57 -9.38
C VAL A 290 23.09 -13.28 -9.74
N ASN A 291 22.89 -12.47 -10.78
CA ASN A 291 21.58 -12.10 -11.27
C ASN A 291 21.42 -12.42 -12.77
N PHE A 292 20.51 -13.34 -13.07
CA PHE A 292 20.08 -13.75 -14.41
C PHE A 292 18.60 -13.43 -14.67
N ALA A 293 17.97 -12.59 -13.85
CA ALA A 293 16.55 -12.33 -13.97
C ALA A 293 16.19 -11.73 -15.35
N ASN A 294 14.99 -12.01 -15.85
CA ASN A 294 14.51 -11.52 -17.14
C ASN A 294 15.44 -11.95 -18.30
N ASN A 295 15.58 -13.25 -18.46
CA ASN A 295 16.25 -13.89 -19.59
C ASN A 295 15.33 -14.95 -20.21
N ASN A 296 15.87 -15.79 -21.09
CA ASN A 296 15.15 -16.87 -21.75
C ASN A 296 15.57 -18.27 -21.24
N LEU A 297 16.00 -18.37 -19.97
CA LEU A 297 16.49 -19.63 -19.41
C LEU A 297 15.35 -20.63 -19.24
N THR A 298 15.50 -21.84 -19.77
CA THR A 298 14.52 -22.94 -19.61
C THR A 298 14.93 -23.94 -18.52
N TRP A 299 16.21 -23.96 -18.16
CA TRP A 299 16.79 -24.75 -17.09
C TRP A 299 18.05 -24.06 -16.56
N LEU A 300 18.52 -24.49 -15.38
CA LEU A 300 19.79 -24.07 -14.80
C LEU A 300 20.52 -25.31 -14.29
N ASP A 301 21.81 -25.44 -14.61
CA ASP A 301 22.64 -26.47 -14.00
C ASP A 301 23.16 -25.97 -12.65
N GLY A 302 22.87 -26.74 -11.61
CA GLY A 302 23.42 -26.54 -10.28
C GLY A 302 24.93 -26.52 -10.19
N LYS A 303 25.58 -27.36 -10.99
CA LYS A 303 27.05 -27.49 -11.02
C LYS A 303 27.74 -26.20 -11.42
N THR A 304 27.05 -25.35 -12.19
CA THR A 304 27.53 -24.00 -12.54
C THR A 304 27.94 -23.19 -11.31
N PHE A 305 27.28 -23.40 -10.17
CA PHE A 305 27.50 -22.63 -8.96
C PHE A 305 28.40 -23.34 -7.95
N GLU A 306 28.90 -24.54 -8.23
CA GLU A 306 29.58 -25.39 -7.24
C GLU A 306 30.76 -24.69 -6.55
N ASN A 307 31.53 -23.89 -7.30
CA ASN A 307 32.72 -23.20 -6.80
C ASN A 307 32.42 -21.87 -6.08
N LEU A 308 31.17 -21.41 -6.06
CA LEU A 308 30.78 -20.12 -5.49
C LEU A 308 30.48 -20.22 -3.98
N THR A 309 31.45 -20.63 -3.18
CA THR A 309 31.27 -20.86 -1.73
C THR A 309 30.85 -19.61 -0.94
N ASN A 310 31.09 -18.41 -1.49
CA ASN A 310 30.69 -17.12 -0.93
C ASN A 310 29.31 -16.62 -1.43
N LEU A 311 28.63 -17.38 -2.29
CA LEU A 311 27.36 -16.97 -2.89
C LEU A 311 26.29 -16.79 -1.80
N ARG A 312 25.69 -15.61 -1.76
CA ARG A 312 24.58 -15.24 -0.85
C ARG A 312 23.26 -15.08 -1.57
N LYS A 313 23.27 -14.69 -2.85
CA LYS A 313 22.05 -14.48 -3.62
C LYS A 313 22.16 -15.07 -5.02
N LEU A 314 21.18 -15.91 -5.38
CA LEU A 314 20.93 -16.39 -6.74
C LEU A 314 19.58 -15.89 -7.21
N ASP A 315 19.58 -15.06 -8.26
CA ASP A 315 18.37 -14.50 -8.85
C ASP A 315 18.18 -14.98 -10.29
N ALA A 316 17.13 -15.77 -10.52
CA ALA A 316 16.74 -16.34 -11.80
C ALA A 316 15.25 -16.09 -12.09
N GLY A 317 14.67 -15.04 -11.51
CA GLY A 317 13.26 -14.68 -11.74
C GLY A 317 12.97 -14.27 -13.19
N HIS A 318 11.71 -14.32 -13.62
CA HIS A 318 11.29 -13.93 -14.96
C HIS A 318 12.05 -14.69 -16.06
N ASN A 319 12.04 -16.02 -15.97
CA ASN A 319 12.60 -16.93 -16.97
C ASN A 319 11.53 -17.98 -17.33
N TYR A 320 11.91 -19.03 -18.04
CA TYR A 320 11.02 -20.12 -18.47
C TYR A 320 11.37 -21.45 -17.80
N ILE A 321 11.90 -21.43 -16.58
CA ILE A 321 12.37 -22.63 -15.88
C ILE A 321 11.18 -23.50 -15.44
N HIS A 322 11.22 -24.79 -15.77
CA HIS A 322 10.08 -25.71 -15.55
C HIS A 322 10.21 -26.61 -14.31
N THR A 323 11.44 -26.98 -13.94
CA THR A 323 11.72 -27.95 -12.88
C THR A 323 13.02 -27.62 -12.17
N ILE A 324 13.10 -27.95 -10.88
CA ILE A 324 14.35 -27.97 -10.10
C ILE A 324 14.55 -29.40 -9.60
N GLN A 325 15.62 -30.04 -10.08
CA GLN A 325 15.92 -31.47 -9.83
C GLN A 325 16.69 -31.67 -8.51
N ASN A 326 16.75 -32.91 -8.04
CA ASN A 326 17.57 -33.32 -6.91
C ASN A 326 19.04 -32.97 -7.15
N GLY A 327 19.72 -32.49 -6.11
CA GLY A 327 21.12 -32.07 -6.23
C GLY A 327 21.30 -30.79 -7.06
N PHE A 328 20.24 -29.99 -7.27
CA PHE A 328 20.34 -28.72 -7.97
C PHE A 328 21.32 -27.73 -7.33
N LEU A 329 21.57 -27.76 -6.02
CA LEU A 329 22.65 -26.94 -5.43
C LEU A 329 23.66 -27.83 -4.72
N SER A 330 24.94 -27.43 -4.83
CA SER A 330 26.04 -28.05 -4.10
C SER A 330 25.92 -27.77 -2.59
N ASP A 331 26.36 -28.72 -1.79
CA ASP A 331 26.46 -28.62 -0.33
C ASP A 331 27.51 -27.59 0.13
N LYS A 332 28.42 -27.19 -0.77
CA LYS A 332 29.43 -26.13 -0.56
C LYS A 332 28.84 -24.71 -0.47
N LEU A 333 27.59 -24.49 -0.90
CA LEU A 333 26.92 -23.18 -0.90
C LEU A 333 26.38 -22.78 0.49
N VAL A 334 27.25 -22.85 1.51
CA VAL A 334 26.91 -22.67 2.94
C VAL A 334 26.55 -21.23 3.32
N ASN A 335 26.76 -20.27 2.43
CA ASN A 335 26.45 -18.85 2.64
C ASN A 335 25.20 -18.38 1.90
N LEU A 336 24.49 -19.27 1.19
CA LEU A 336 23.36 -18.87 0.34
C LEU A 336 22.16 -18.43 1.20
N GLU A 337 21.84 -17.14 1.15
CA GLU A 337 20.79 -16.52 1.97
C GLU A 337 19.47 -16.36 1.19
N ALA A 338 19.51 -16.22 -0.13
CA ALA A 338 18.32 -15.95 -0.93
C ALA A 338 18.34 -16.65 -2.29
N ILE A 339 17.21 -17.30 -2.61
CA ILE A 339 16.90 -17.83 -3.94
C ILE A 339 15.64 -17.15 -4.49
N GLU A 340 15.74 -16.63 -5.71
CA GLU A 340 14.64 -15.92 -6.38
C GLU A 340 14.35 -16.59 -7.73
N PHE A 341 13.20 -17.29 -7.81
CA PHE A 341 12.70 -17.97 -9.02
C PHE A 341 11.27 -17.50 -9.36
N GLU A 342 10.92 -16.29 -8.94
CA GLU A 342 9.66 -15.62 -9.26
C GLU A 342 9.36 -15.65 -10.76
N ASN A 343 8.07 -15.78 -11.12
CA ASN A 343 7.58 -15.65 -12.48
C ASN A 343 8.34 -16.57 -13.48
N ASN A 344 8.37 -17.86 -13.14
CA ASN A 344 8.87 -18.94 -13.98
C ASN A 344 7.72 -19.91 -14.32
N LEU A 345 8.06 -21.09 -14.84
CA LEU A 345 7.11 -22.14 -15.22
C LEU A 345 7.23 -23.37 -14.31
N LEU A 346 7.71 -23.19 -13.07
CA LEU A 346 8.00 -24.29 -12.15
C LEU A 346 6.73 -25.06 -11.80
N ARG A 347 6.72 -26.35 -12.10
CA ARG A 347 5.63 -27.29 -11.71
C ARG A 347 6.03 -28.20 -10.56
N VAL A 348 7.31 -28.58 -10.52
CA VAL A 348 7.87 -29.51 -9.53
C VAL A 348 9.23 -29.01 -9.08
N ILE A 349 9.46 -29.07 -7.76
CA ILE A 349 10.77 -28.95 -7.14
C ILE A 349 10.99 -30.24 -6.35
N GLU A 350 12.01 -31.00 -6.71
CA GLU A 350 12.26 -32.30 -6.09
C GLU A 350 12.73 -32.17 -4.64
N ALA A 351 12.39 -33.16 -3.82
CA ALA A 351 12.55 -33.11 -2.36
C ALA A 351 14.00 -32.87 -1.89
N ARG A 352 15.00 -33.31 -2.65
CA ARG A 352 16.43 -33.18 -2.36
C ARG A 352 17.12 -32.21 -3.30
N ALA A 353 16.38 -31.25 -3.87
CA ALA A 353 16.95 -30.19 -4.70
C ALA A 353 18.00 -29.36 -3.94
N PHE A 354 17.78 -29.16 -2.64
CA PHE A 354 18.63 -28.34 -1.78
C PHE A 354 19.21 -29.17 -0.63
N PRO A 355 20.54 -29.20 -0.44
CA PRO A 355 21.18 -29.92 0.66
C PRO A 355 20.98 -29.20 2.00
N ARG A 356 21.10 -29.95 3.10
CA ARG A 356 20.86 -29.44 4.47
C ARG A 356 21.75 -28.25 4.84
N SER A 357 22.98 -28.21 4.34
CA SER A 357 23.90 -27.09 4.54
C SER A 357 23.33 -25.77 3.98
N VAL A 358 22.73 -25.82 2.79
CA VAL A 358 22.04 -24.67 2.15
C VAL A 358 20.79 -24.29 2.92
N LEU A 359 19.98 -25.27 3.37
CA LEU A 359 18.76 -25.00 4.15
C LEU A 359 19.03 -24.31 5.49
N ASN A 360 20.22 -24.45 6.08
CA ASN A 360 20.61 -23.75 7.30
C ASN A 360 20.95 -22.26 7.05
N ALA A 361 21.38 -21.92 5.84
CA ALA A 361 21.83 -20.59 5.45
C ALA A 361 20.70 -19.71 4.90
N LEU A 362 19.72 -20.33 4.21
CA LEU A 362 18.63 -19.62 3.55
C LEU A 362 17.78 -18.80 4.52
N LYS A 363 17.46 -17.59 4.10
CA LYS A 363 16.60 -16.62 4.78
C LYS A 363 15.40 -16.22 3.94
N LYS A 364 15.51 -16.28 2.61
CA LYS A 364 14.44 -15.90 1.69
C LYS A 364 14.30 -16.91 0.55
N ILE A 365 13.06 -17.34 0.31
CA ILE A 365 12.69 -18.16 -0.84
C ILE A 365 11.55 -17.44 -1.56
N ASN A 366 11.73 -17.16 -2.85
CA ASN A 366 10.70 -16.56 -3.69
C ASN A 366 10.41 -17.46 -4.90
N LEU A 367 9.23 -18.08 -4.87
CA LEU A 367 8.66 -18.95 -5.90
C LEU A 367 7.33 -18.38 -6.43
N ARG A 368 7.07 -17.08 -6.20
CA ARG A 368 5.85 -16.41 -6.62
C ARG A 368 5.59 -16.59 -8.12
N LYS A 369 4.32 -16.66 -8.51
CA LYS A 369 3.90 -16.65 -9.92
C LYS A 369 4.51 -17.80 -10.74
N ASN A 370 4.45 -19.01 -10.20
CA ASN A 370 4.86 -20.23 -10.87
C ASN A 370 3.63 -21.11 -11.20
N LYS A 371 3.84 -22.41 -11.44
CA LYS A 371 2.80 -23.40 -11.75
C LYS A 371 2.76 -24.54 -10.73
N LEU A 372 3.18 -24.27 -9.49
CA LEU A 372 3.22 -25.24 -8.41
C LEU A 372 1.79 -25.58 -7.97
N ARG A 373 1.52 -26.87 -7.74
CA ARG A 373 0.25 -27.39 -7.19
C ARG A 373 0.35 -27.84 -5.74
N GLU A 374 1.56 -27.91 -5.21
CA GLU A 374 1.87 -28.31 -3.84
C GLU A 374 2.87 -27.32 -3.26
N VAL A 375 2.88 -27.15 -1.94
CA VAL A 375 3.91 -26.38 -1.26
C VAL A 375 5.18 -27.24 -1.20
N PRO A 376 6.31 -26.84 -1.79
CA PRO A 376 7.53 -27.62 -1.73
C PRO A 376 8.03 -27.79 -0.29
N GLN A 377 8.21 -29.04 0.13
CA GLN A 377 8.44 -29.38 1.54
C GLN A 377 9.74 -28.80 2.13
N PHE A 378 10.75 -28.58 1.29
CA PHE A 378 12.08 -28.13 1.74
C PHE A 378 12.02 -26.81 2.51
N GLY A 379 11.09 -25.91 2.17
CA GLY A 379 10.94 -24.63 2.85
C GLY A 379 10.51 -24.76 4.31
N PHE A 380 9.87 -25.86 4.70
CA PHE A 380 9.56 -26.15 6.11
C PHE A 380 10.78 -26.61 6.90
N TYR A 381 11.91 -26.92 6.25
CA TYR A 381 13.14 -27.35 6.91
C TYR A 381 14.24 -26.27 6.88
N VAL A 382 13.86 -25.02 6.61
CA VAL A 382 14.79 -23.88 6.62
C VAL A 382 14.79 -23.21 7.99
N ARG A 383 15.92 -23.27 8.69
CA ARG A 383 16.06 -22.80 10.09
C ARG A 383 15.89 -21.29 10.23
N ASN A 384 16.54 -20.52 9.37
CA ASN A 384 16.62 -19.05 9.47
C ASN A 384 15.70 -18.32 8.47
N LEU A 385 14.68 -19.01 7.96
CA LEU A 385 13.75 -18.47 6.98
C LEU A 385 12.98 -17.30 7.57
N LYS A 386 12.87 -16.21 6.81
CA LYS A 386 12.01 -15.06 7.10
C LYS A 386 10.78 -15.06 6.21
N THR A 387 10.98 -15.37 4.93
CA THR A 387 9.91 -15.31 3.93
C THR A 387 10.01 -16.50 2.99
N TYR A 388 8.91 -17.24 2.90
CA TYR A 388 8.65 -18.25 1.90
C TYR A 388 7.48 -17.82 1.03
N ASP A 389 7.80 -17.17 -0.10
CA ASP A 389 6.78 -16.66 -1.02
C ASP A 389 6.44 -17.67 -2.09
N ILE A 390 5.20 -18.15 -2.10
CA ILE A 390 4.64 -19.09 -3.09
C ILE A 390 3.29 -18.56 -3.59
N SER A 391 3.09 -17.24 -3.49
CA SER A 391 1.87 -16.59 -3.98
C SER A 391 1.71 -16.73 -5.49
N GLU A 392 0.47 -16.58 -5.98
CA GLU A 392 0.13 -16.66 -7.41
C GLU A 392 0.54 -17.98 -8.08
N ASN A 393 0.43 -19.10 -7.35
CA ASN A 393 0.58 -20.44 -7.89
C ASN A 393 -0.80 -21.11 -8.07
N GLY A 394 -0.83 -22.42 -8.27
CA GLY A 394 -2.05 -23.22 -8.38
C GLY A 394 -2.22 -24.18 -7.22
N ILE A 395 -1.81 -23.80 -6.00
CA ILE A 395 -1.89 -24.67 -4.82
C ILE A 395 -3.36 -24.73 -4.38
N ASP A 396 -3.92 -25.94 -4.35
CA ASP A 396 -5.24 -26.21 -3.79
C ASP A 396 -5.12 -26.86 -2.40
N PHE A 397 -6.27 -27.10 -1.76
CA PHE A 397 -6.29 -27.72 -0.43
C PHE A 397 -5.67 -29.13 -0.43
N ALA A 398 -5.98 -29.94 -1.46
CA ALA A 398 -5.43 -31.28 -1.57
C ALA A 398 -3.90 -31.27 -1.70
N GLY A 399 -3.35 -30.29 -2.43
CA GLY A 399 -1.92 -30.07 -2.54
C GLY A 399 -1.27 -29.67 -1.23
N PHE A 400 -1.94 -28.83 -0.44
CA PHE A 400 -1.49 -28.50 0.92
C PHE A 400 -1.51 -29.73 1.85
N VAL A 401 -2.56 -30.56 1.80
CA VAL A 401 -2.63 -31.82 2.59
C VAL A 401 -1.51 -32.78 2.20
N ARG A 402 -1.24 -32.96 0.89
CA ARG A 402 -0.11 -33.78 0.43
C ARG A 402 1.23 -33.25 0.91
N THR A 403 1.40 -31.94 1.03
CA THR A 403 2.59 -31.36 1.67
C THR A 403 2.66 -31.74 3.14
N VAL A 404 1.58 -31.57 3.90
CA VAL A 404 1.50 -31.92 5.34
C VAL A 404 1.89 -33.38 5.57
N ASP A 405 1.42 -34.31 4.72
CA ASP A 405 1.74 -35.73 4.80
C ASP A 405 3.23 -36.05 4.63
N ARG A 406 3.97 -35.21 3.89
CA ARG A 406 5.40 -35.42 3.63
C ARG A 406 6.30 -34.74 4.65
N ILE A 407 5.75 -34.00 5.60
CA ILE A 407 6.53 -33.38 6.67
C ILE A 407 6.84 -34.42 7.73
N PHE A 408 8.13 -34.75 7.88
CA PHE A 408 8.61 -35.64 8.93
C PHE A 408 8.82 -34.83 10.22
N MET A 409 7.93 -35.02 11.19
CA MET A 409 7.91 -34.24 12.44
C MET A 409 9.24 -34.22 13.20
N PRO A 410 10.01 -35.33 13.34
CA PRO A 410 11.30 -35.29 14.01
C PRO A 410 12.29 -34.30 13.36
N ASP A 411 12.35 -34.26 12.03
CA ASP A 411 13.21 -33.31 11.30
C ASP A 411 12.69 -31.88 11.42
N PHE A 412 11.37 -31.68 11.35
CA PHE A 412 10.75 -30.37 11.52
C PHE A 412 11.07 -29.79 12.91
N LEU A 413 10.86 -30.59 13.97
CA LEU A 413 11.16 -30.18 15.34
C LEU A 413 12.65 -29.93 15.53
N TYR A 414 13.52 -30.82 15.03
CA TYR A 414 14.97 -30.60 15.09
C TYR A 414 15.40 -29.25 14.49
N VAL A 415 14.80 -28.84 13.38
CA VAL A 415 15.15 -27.59 12.70
C VAL A 415 14.66 -26.35 13.46
N HIS A 416 13.46 -26.40 14.05
CA HIS A 416 12.80 -25.21 14.63
C HIS A 416 12.89 -25.12 16.16
N THR A 417 13.37 -26.16 16.83
CA THR A 417 13.66 -26.11 18.27
C THR A 417 15.07 -25.56 18.52
N ASN A 418 15.25 -24.85 19.64
CA ASN A 418 16.58 -24.48 20.07
C ASN A 418 17.30 -25.73 20.58
N SER A 419 18.33 -26.15 19.85
CA SER A 419 19.30 -27.15 20.27
C SER A 419 19.92 -26.72 21.61
N GLY A 420 19.32 -27.15 22.73
CA GLY A 420 19.69 -26.75 24.09
C GLY A 420 18.54 -26.71 25.12
N SER A 421 17.26 -26.80 24.72
CA SER A 421 16.17 -26.93 25.69
C SER A 421 16.21 -28.33 26.32
N SER A 422 16.53 -28.41 27.62
CA SER A 422 16.26 -29.58 28.43
C SER A 422 14.76 -29.94 28.31
N ILE A 423 14.45 -31.23 28.51
CA ILE A 423 13.10 -31.82 28.41
C ILE A 423 12.04 -31.04 29.22
N ASP A 424 12.45 -30.21 30.19
CA ASP A 424 11.58 -29.43 31.08
C ASP A 424 11.40 -27.94 30.72
N THR A 425 11.98 -27.46 29.61
CA THR A 425 11.75 -26.06 29.16
C THR A 425 10.73 -25.98 28.03
N PRO A 426 9.70 -25.11 28.11
CA PRO A 426 8.77 -24.91 27.00
C PRO A 426 9.54 -24.48 25.75
N ILE A 427 9.44 -25.27 24.68
CA ILE A 427 9.98 -24.91 23.37
C ILE A 427 9.31 -23.60 22.96
N ASN A 428 10.09 -22.53 22.81
CA ASN A 428 9.60 -21.23 22.40
C ASN A 428 9.80 -21.07 20.90
N PHE A 429 8.72 -21.26 20.13
CA PHE A 429 8.71 -21.00 18.69
C PHE A 429 8.49 -19.50 18.47
N ARG A 430 9.47 -18.81 17.87
CA ARG A 430 9.26 -17.43 17.41
C ARG A 430 8.51 -17.46 16.08
N ASN A 431 7.26 -17.03 16.09
CA ASN A 431 6.45 -16.76 14.90
C ASN A 431 6.98 -15.54 14.12
N GLU A 432 8.13 -15.71 13.47
CA GLU A 432 8.79 -14.71 12.61
C GLU A 432 8.83 -15.14 11.12
N LYS A 433 8.31 -16.34 10.78
CA LYS A 433 8.34 -16.87 9.41
C LYS A 433 7.01 -16.67 8.71
N ILE A 434 7.06 -16.15 7.49
CA ILE A 434 5.87 -15.94 6.67
C ILE A 434 5.82 -16.98 5.55
N LEU A 435 4.76 -17.79 5.53
CA LEU A 435 4.38 -18.61 4.37
C LEU A 435 3.31 -17.86 3.58
N ASN A 436 3.69 -17.29 2.43
CA ASN A 436 2.76 -16.55 1.58
C ASN A 436 2.10 -17.47 0.55
N LEU A 437 0.82 -17.76 0.74
CA LEU A 437 -0.02 -18.51 -0.19
C LEU A 437 -1.07 -17.61 -0.85
N GLU A 438 -0.85 -16.29 -0.90
CA GLU A 438 -1.77 -15.35 -1.54
C GLU A 438 -2.11 -15.77 -3.00
N ARG A 439 -3.38 -15.58 -3.40
CA ARG A 439 -3.86 -15.81 -4.78
C ARG A 439 -3.51 -17.21 -5.31
N ASN A 440 -3.71 -18.23 -4.47
CA ASN A 440 -3.70 -19.63 -4.89
C ASN A 440 -5.15 -20.13 -5.08
N ALA A 441 -5.33 -21.45 -5.18
CA ALA A 441 -6.60 -22.11 -5.43
C ALA A 441 -7.18 -22.82 -4.19
N ILE A 442 -6.90 -22.31 -2.99
CA ILE A 442 -7.38 -22.93 -1.75
C ILE A 442 -8.83 -22.52 -1.51
N GLU A 443 -9.76 -23.42 -1.82
CA GLU A 443 -11.20 -23.19 -1.68
C GLU A 443 -11.75 -23.55 -0.30
N ARG A 444 -11.25 -24.59 0.36
CA ARG A 444 -11.75 -25.04 1.66
C ARG A 444 -10.60 -25.55 2.52
N PHE A 445 -10.74 -25.45 3.83
CA PHE A 445 -9.88 -26.13 4.80
C PHE A 445 -10.72 -27.16 5.55
N ASP A 446 -10.83 -28.36 4.97
CA ASP A 446 -11.66 -29.43 5.51
C ASP A 446 -10.86 -30.28 6.52
N LEU A 447 -11.05 -30.00 7.81
CA LEU A 447 -10.40 -30.76 8.88
C LEU A 447 -10.91 -32.21 9.00
N THR A 448 -12.00 -32.60 8.32
CA THR A 448 -12.45 -34.00 8.35
C THR A 448 -11.47 -34.93 7.63
N GLU A 449 -10.62 -34.40 6.75
CA GLU A 449 -9.52 -35.15 6.14
C GLU A 449 -8.29 -35.25 7.06
N PHE A 450 -8.27 -34.57 8.20
CA PHE A 450 -7.12 -34.55 9.09
C PHE A 450 -7.26 -35.62 10.19
N ASN A 451 -6.43 -36.66 10.12
CA ASN A 451 -6.22 -37.55 11.26
C ASN A 451 -5.47 -36.83 12.40
N LYS A 452 -5.33 -37.50 13.56
CA LYS A 452 -4.63 -36.93 14.73
C LYS A 452 -3.21 -36.44 14.39
N THR A 453 -2.48 -37.18 13.57
CA THR A 453 -1.11 -36.84 13.15
C THR A 453 -1.08 -35.57 12.30
N ARG A 454 -1.94 -35.47 11.27
CA ARG A 454 -2.04 -34.28 10.41
C ARG A 454 -2.41 -33.03 11.21
N LEU A 455 -3.32 -33.16 12.19
CA LEU A 455 -3.70 -32.04 13.06
C LEU A 455 -2.52 -31.56 13.91
N ILE A 456 -1.74 -32.48 14.47
CA ILE A 456 -0.53 -32.14 15.24
C ILE A 456 0.50 -31.46 14.33
N THR A 457 0.74 -32.00 13.13
CA THR A 457 1.64 -31.38 12.14
C THR A 457 1.21 -29.97 11.77
N LEU A 458 -0.08 -29.76 11.48
CA LEU A 458 -0.61 -28.44 11.16
C LEU A 458 -0.45 -27.46 12.34
N GLU A 459 -0.71 -27.92 13.57
CA GLU A 459 -0.49 -27.10 14.77
C GLU A 459 0.96 -26.62 14.86
N PHE A 460 1.94 -27.52 14.70
CA PHE A 460 3.36 -27.15 14.73
C PHE A 460 3.77 -26.23 13.56
N ILE A 461 3.18 -26.40 12.38
CA ILE A 461 3.38 -25.46 11.28
C ILE A 461 2.89 -24.07 11.67
N LEU A 462 1.70 -23.95 12.26
CA LEU A 462 1.12 -22.67 12.68
C LEU A 462 1.85 -22.00 13.86
N LYS A 463 2.57 -22.79 14.68
CA LYS A 463 3.47 -22.26 15.73
C LYS A 463 4.75 -21.63 15.17
N VAL A 464 5.12 -21.95 13.93
CA VAL A 464 6.37 -21.51 13.31
C VAL A 464 6.12 -20.53 12.16
N PHE A 465 5.03 -20.73 11.42
CA PHE A 465 4.69 -20.00 10.21
C PHE A 465 3.35 -19.28 10.34
N THR A 466 3.36 -17.97 10.14
CA THR A 466 2.15 -17.22 9.81
C THR A 466 1.80 -17.47 8.35
N ILE A 467 0.61 -18.04 8.09
CA ILE A 467 0.14 -18.40 6.75
C ILE A 467 -0.76 -17.30 6.19
N SER A 468 -0.34 -16.67 5.09
CA SER A 468 -1.16 -15.70 4.36
C SER A 468 -2.03 -16.40 3.31
N LEU A 469 -3.35 -16.26 3.42
CA LEU A 469 -4.33 -16.80 2.47
C LEU A 469 -5.06 -15.73 1.64
N THR A 470 -4.57 -14.49 1.65
CA THR A 470 -5.20 -13.36 0.95
C THR A 470 -5.55 -13.73 -0.50
N GLY A 471 -6.74 -13.37 -0.97
CA GLY A 471 -7.16 -13.61 -2.34
C GLY A 471 -7.41 -15.07 -2.74
N ASN A 472 -7.39 -16.03 -1.80
CA ASN A 472 -7.87 -17.38 -2.05
C ASN A 472 -9.41 -17.44 -1.99
N PRO A 473 -10.07 -18.29 -2.81
CA PRO A 473 -11.53 -18.39 -2.89
C PRO A 473 -12.14 -19.21 -1.74
N LEU A 474 -11.84 -18.88 -0.48
CA LEU A 474 -12.28 -19.65 0.68
C LEU A 474 -13.83 -19.71 0.81
N HIS A 475 -14.38 -20.91 0.80
CA HIS A 475 -15.78 -21.22 1.00
C HIS A 475 -16.03 -21.57 2.46
N CYS A 476 -16.84 -20.74 3.13
CA CYS A 476 -17.17 -20.84 4.54
C CYS A 476 -18.52 -21.53 4.74
N ASP A 477 -18.49 -22.82 5.04
CA ASP A 477 -19.65 -23.69 5.24
C ASP A 477 -19.55 -24.47 6.56
N CYS A 478 -20.34 -25.54 6.71
CA CYS A 478 -20.27 -26.35 7.93
C CYS A 478 -18.93 -27.07 8.12
N LYS A 479 -18.15 -27.31 7.07
CA LYS A 479 -16.82 -27.90 7.20
C LYS A 479 -15.81 -26.90 7.77
N THR A 480 -16.00 -25.62 7.46
CA THR A 480 -15.23 -24.52 8.08
C THR A 480 -15.54 -24.35 9.56
N ARG A 481 -16.68 -24.86 10.06
CA ARG A 481 -17.02 -24.80 11.48
C ARG A 481 -16.02 -25.56 12.34
N GLU A 482 -15.66 -26.77 11.94
CA GLU A 482 -14.66 -27.58 12.66
C GLU A 482 -13.30 -26.88 12.67
N LEU A 483 -12.91 -26.30 11.54
CA LEU A 483 -11.72 -25.46 11.45
C LEU A 483 -11.78 -24.29 12.43
N GLN A 484 -12.86 -23.51 12.41
CA GLN A 484 -13.03 -22.35 13.30
C GLN A 484 -12.89 -22.76 14.78
N ILE A 485 -13.54 -23.83 15.20
CA ILE A 485 -13.45 -24.34 16.58
C ILE A 485 -12.01 -24.69 16.93
N LYS A 486 -11.31 -25.38 16.02
CA LYS A 486 -9.92 -25.78 16.24
C LYS A 486 -8.97 -24.58 16.32
N LEU A 487 -9.12 -23.60 15.43
CA LEU A 487 -8.35 -22.36 15.45
C LEU A 487 -8.57 -21.59 16.76
N LEU A 488 -9.83 -21.41 17.19
CA LEU A 488 -10.14 -20.76 18.47
C LEU A 488 -9.52 -21.49 19.65
N ASN A 489 -9.53 -22.83 19.65
CA ASN A 489 -8.89 -23.61 20.70
C ASN A 489 -7.37 -23.45 20.69
N TRP A 490 -6.71 -23.43 19.52
CA TRP A 490 -5.27 -23.19 19.44
C TRP A 490 -4.87 -21.78 19.87
N THR A 491 -5.71 -20.77 19.64
CA THR A 491 -5.47 -19.41 20.16
C THR A 491 -5.71 -19.28 21.66
N LYS A 492 -6.52 -20.16 22.26
CA LYS A 492 -6.83 -20.17 23.69
C LYS A 492 -5.82 -21.03 24.44
N GLY A 493 -4.83 -20.37 25.04
CA GLY A 493 -3.84 -21.04 25.90
C GLY A 493 -2.48 -21.28 25.25
N ASN A 494 -2.27 -20.83 24.01
CA ASN A 494 -0.95 -20.78 23.39
C ASN A 494 -0.50 -19.32 23.23
N THR A 495 0.73 -19.00 23.65
CA THR A 495 1.33 -17.66 23.45
C THR A 495 1.90 -17.48 22.05
N GLU A 496 2.10 -18.58 21.32
CA GLU A 496 2.74 -18.58 20.00
C GLU A 496 1.71 -18.33 18.89
N ILE A 497 0.54 -18.99 18.94
CA ILE A 497 -0.53 -18.83 17.94
C ILE A 497 -1.54 -17.80 18.44
N THR A 498 -1.72 -16.73 17.69
CA THR A 498 -2.61 -15.62 18.05
C THR A 498 -3.70 -15.43 17.00
N GLU A 499 -4.78 -14.71 17.34
CA GLU A 499 -5.82 -14.35 16.36
C GLU A 499 -5.28 -13.54 15.17
N LYS A 500 -4.14 -12.84 15.37
CA LYS A 500 -3.48 -12.05 14.31
C LYS A 500 -2.93 -12.94 13.18
N ASP A 501 -2.55 -14.17 13.50
CA ASP A 501 -1.99 -15.11 12.51
C ASP A 501 -3.03 -15.52 11.45
N PHE A 502 -4.32 -15.34 11.75
CA PHE A 502 -5.45 -15.69 10.89
C PHE A 502 -6.12 -14.47 10.24
N GLU A 503 -5.49 -13.28 10.25
CA GLU A 503 -6.08 -12.06 9.68
C GLU A 503 -6.42 -12.17 8.19
N SER A 504 -5.63 -12.93 7.44
CA SER A 504 -5.80 -13.15 6.00
C SER A 504 -6.83 -14.24 5.66
N TRP A 505 -7.36 -14.94 6.65
CA TRP A 505 -8.28 -16.07 6.48
C TRP A 505 -9.71 -15.55 6.39
N VAL A 506 -10.08 -15.08 5.20
CA VAL A 506 -11.33 -14.36 4.93
C VAL A 506 -12.23 -15.16 4.00
N CYS A 507 -13.51 -15.28 4.37
CA CYS A 507 -14.52 -15.94 3.56
C CYS A 507 -14.73 -15.23 2.23
N HIS A 508 -14.65 -15.98 1.13
CA HIS A 508 -15.01 -15.56 -0.21
C HIS A 508 -16.48 -15.90 -0.53
N THR A 509 -16.92 -17.10 -0.15
CA THR A 509 -18.31 -17.57 -0.31
C THR A 509 -18.82 -18.19 1.00
N PRO A 510 -20.14 -18.29 1.21
CA PRO A 510 -21.23 -17.75 0.39
C PRO A 510 -21.31 -16.20 0.46
N PRO A 511 -22.07 -15.53 -0.43
CA PRO A 511 -22.15 -14.06 -0.50
C PRO A 511 -22.48 -13.37 0.83
N GLU A 512 -23.27 -14.01 1.70
CA GLU A 512 -23.66 -13.53 3.02
C GLU A 512 -22.47 -13.35 3.97
N LEU A 513 -21.48 -14.23 3.85
CA LEU A 513 -20.29 -14.28 4.69
C LEU A 513 -19.06 -13.65 4.03
N ARG A 514 -19.20 -13.19 2.78
CA ARG A 514 -18.10 -12.64 2.00
C ARG A 514 -17.44 -11.45 2.72
N GLY A 515 -16.12 -11.50 2.84
CA GLY A 515 -15.31 -10.47 3.51
C GLY A 515 -15.24 -10.62 5.04
N MET A 516 -15.94 -11.59 5.63
CA MET A 516 -15.82 -11.88 7.06
C MET A 516 -14.60 -12.76 7.32
N LYS A 517 -13.81 -12.43 8.35
CA LYS A 517 -12.73 -13.30 8.85
C LYS A 517 -13.33 -14.57 9.44
N ILE A 518 -12.72 -15.74 9.19
CA ILE A 518 -13.23 -17.03 9.68
C ILE A 518 -13.49 -17.00 11.18
N LEU A 519 -12.59 -16.43 11.99
CA LEU A 519 -12.77 -16.33 13.46
C LEU A 519 -13.93 -15.43 13.89
N ASN A 520 -14.38 -14.51 13.03
CA ASN A 520 -15.46 -13.55 13.32
C ASN A 520 -16.83 -14.00 12.79
N VAL A 521 -16.90 -15.11 12.06
CA VAL A 521 -18.18 -15.65 11.58
C VAL A 521 -18.93 -16.31 12.75
N PRO A 522 -20.20 -15.98 13.02
CA PRO A 522 -20.97 -16.71 14.04
C PRO A 522 -21.07 -18.20 13.66
N SER A 523 -20.71 -19.12 14.57
CA SER A 523 -20.67 -20.56 14.26
C SER A 523 -22.02 -21.14 13.78
N LYS A 524 -23.13 -20.47 14.11
CA LYS A 524 -24.49 -20.81 13.64
C LYS A 524 -24.74 -20.48 12.16
N ASP A 525 -23.92 -19.64 11.55
CA ASP A 525 -24.04 -19.24 10.13
C ASP A 525 -23.11 -20.10 9.23
N LEU A 526 -22.18 -20.87 9.81
CA LEU A 526 -21.36 -21.87 9.11
C LEU A 526 -22.17 -23.15 8.86
N ARG A 527 -22.93 -23.19 7.76
CA ARG A 527 -23.85 -24.28 7.40
C ARG A 527 -23.53 -24.86 6.03
N CYS A 528 -23.77 -26.16 5.84
CA CYS A 528 -23.59 -26.81 4.54
C CYS A 528 -24.87 -26.74 3.72
N GLU A 529 -24.73 -26.32 2.46
CA GLU A 529 -25.81 -26.36 1.50
C GLU A 529 -26.22 -27.81 1.22
N ARG A 530 -27.52 -28.11 1.39
CA ARG A 530 -28.11 -29.38 0.95
C ARG A 530 -29.09 -29.07 -0.15
N ARG A 531 -29.00 -29.78 -1.28
CA ARG A 531 -29.91 -29.60 -2.42
C ARG A 531 -31.37 -29.72 -1.97
N CYS A 532 -32.06 -28.60 -1.93
CA CYS A 532 -33.50 -28.52 -1.69
C CYS A 532 -34.20 -28.36 -3.03
N GLY A 533 -35.24 -29.18 -3.31
CA GLY A 533 -35.89 -29.20 -4.63
C GLY A 533 -36.59 -27.91 -5.09
N LYS A 534 -36.73 -26.89 -4.21
CA LYS A 534 -37.38 -25.61 -4.51
C LYS A 534 -36.72 -24.42 -3.77
N CYS A 535 -35.41 -24.26 -3.87
CA CYS A 535 -34.74 -23.08 -3.30
C CYS A 535 -34.91 -21.84 -4.21
N PRO A 536 -35.25 -20.65 -3.68
CA PRO A 536 -35.36 -19.45 -4.51
C PRO A 536 -34.02 -19.03 -5.12
N LYS A 537 -34.02 -18.62 -6.40
CA LYS A 537 -32.82 -18.34 -7.21
C LYS A 537 -31.81 -17.36 -6.59
N ARG A 538 -32.28 -16.43 -5.76
CA ARG A 538 -31.44 -15.40 -5.12
C ARG A 538 -31.10 -15.69 -3.66
N CYS A 539 -31.51 -16.83 -3.13
CA CYS A 539 -31.32 -17.22 -1.74
C CYS A 539 -30.53 -18.52 -1.66
N THR A 540 -30.02 -18.82 -0.48
CA THR A 540 -29.35 -20.09 -0.18
C THR A 540 -30.20 -20.87 0.81
N CYS A 541 -30.38 -22.17 0.59
CA CYS A 541 -31.21 -23.01 1.44
C CYS A 541 -30.37 -24.04 2.19
N TYR A 542 -30.63 -24.17 3.49
CA TYR A 542 -29.96 -25.08 4.40
C TYR A 542 -31.00 -25.94 5.11
N ARG A 543 -30.71 -27.22 5.34
CA ARG A 543 -31.58 -28.11 6.12
C ARG A 543 -30.86 -28.49 7.41
N SER A 544 -31.51 -28.34 8.55
CA SER A 544 -30.94 -28.73 9.85
C SER A 544 -30.81 -30.27 9.94
N ASP A 545 -29.78 -30.77 10.64
CA ASP A 545 -29.61 -32.21 10.88
C ASP A 545 -30.56 -32.75 11.97
N SER A 546 -31.13 -31.87 12.81
CA SER A 546 -31.99 -32.24 13.94
C SER A 546 -33.50 -32.02 13.73
N ASP A 547 -33.91 -31.25 12.72
CA ASP A 547 -35.29 -30.76 12.63
C ASP A 547 -35.83 -30.73 11.18
N SER A 548 -37.14 -30.94 11.06
CA SER A 548 -37.94 -30.89 9.83
C SER A 548 -38.10 -29.47 9.21
N VAL A 549 -37.20 -28.54 9.57
CA VAL A 549 -37.20 -27.13 9.18
C VAL A 549 -36.08 -26.84 8.17
N THR A 550 -36.44 -26.15 7.09
CA THR A 550 -35.51 -25.66 6.05
C THR A 550 -35.28 -24.16 6.26
N LEU A 551 -34.03 -23.78 6.51
CA LEU A 551 -33.60 -22.39 6.54
C LEU A 551 -33.43 -21.87 5.11
N VAL A 552 -34.09 -20.77 4.79
CA VAL A 552 -33.96 -20.04 3.52
C VAL A 552 -33.32 -18.70 3.86
N ASP A 553 -32.02 -18.56 3.56
CA ASP A 553 -31.25 -17.36 3.82
C ASP A 553 -31.18 -16.47 2.58
N CYS A 554 -31.76 -15.29 2.69
CA CYS A 554 -31.83 -14.28 1.65
C CYS A 554 -31.26 -12.94 2.13
N ARG A 555 -30.45 -12.92 3.20
CA ARG A 555 -29.90 -11.68 3.78
C ARG A 555 -28.96 -10.97 2.81
N ARG A 556 -29.03 -9.63 2.74
CA ARG A 556 -28.15 -8.79 1.91
C ARG A 556 -28.15 -9.16 0.41
N ARG A 557 -29.29 -9.60 -0.12
CA ARG A 557 -29.45 -10.01 -1.53
C ARG A 557 -30.15 -8.94 -2.39
N ASN A 558 -30.27 -7.71 -1.88
CA ASN A 558 -30.96 -6.60 -2.53
C ASN A 558 -32.38 -6.97 -3.02
N LEU A 559 -33.10 -7.76 -2.21
CA LEU A 559 -34.47 -8.14 -2.53
C LEU A 559 -35.43 -6.95 -2.32
N THR A 560 -36.34 -6.73 -3.27
CA THR A 560 -37.41 -5.72 -3.19
C THR A 560 -38.77 -6.33 -2.83
N MET A 561 -38.89 -7.66 -2.93
CA MET A 561 -40.10 -8.44 -2.64
C MET A 561 -39.74 -9.81 -2.08
N LEU A 562 -40.73 -10.50 -1.49
CA LEU A 562 -40.55 -11.86 -1.00
C LEU A 562 -40.26 -12.83 -2.17
N PRO A 563 -39.48 -13.90 -1.93
CA PRO A 563 -39.28 -14.94 -2.93
C PRO A 563 -40.61 -15.61 -3.32
N SER A 564 -40.86 -15.75 -4.62
CA SER A 564 -42.10 -16.34 -5.13
C SER A 564 -42.19 -17.85 -4.93
N ILE A 565 -41.08 -18.54 -4.66
CA ILE A 565 -41.00 -20.00 -4.49
C ILE A 565 -40.27 -20.27 -3.17
N LEU A 566 -40.86 -21.10 -2.31
CA LEU A 566 -40.22 -21.61 -1.08
C LEU A 566 -40.18 -23.15 -1.07
N PRO A 567 -39.22 -23.76 -0.34
CA PRO A 567 -39.14 -25.20 -0.16
C PRO A 567 -40.39 -25.79 0.51
N ASN A 568 -40.72 -27.05 0.21
CA ASN A 568 -41.76 -27.79 0.92
C ASN A 568 -41.29 -28.13 2.36
N GLY A 569 -42.22 -28.23 3.31
CA GLY A 569 -41.91 -28.48 4.74
C GLY A 569 -41.91 -27.19 5.56
N MET A 570 -41.46 -27.24 6.81
CA MET A 570 -41.38 -26.03 7.66
C MET A 570 -40.22 -25.13 7.20
N VAL A 571 -40.44 -23.82 7.14
CA VAL A 571 -39.45 -22.87 6.63
C VAL A 571 -39.11 -21.78 7.65
N GLU A 572 -37.81 -21.63 7.95
CA GLU A 572 -37.26 -20.42 8.56
C GLU A 572 -36.79 -19.49 7.44
N LEU A 573 -37.37 -18.30 7.31
CA LEU A 573 -37.09 -17.36 6.22
C LEU A 573 -36.36 -16.12 6.76
N ARG A 574 -35.13 -15.89 6.27
CA ARG A 574 -34.27 -14.77 6.64
C ARG A 574 -34.13 -13.76 5.51
N LEU A 575 -34.62 -12.54 5.73
CA LEU A 575 -34.72 -11.46 4.75
C LEU A 575 -34.09 -10.16 5.27
N GLU A 576 -33.26 -10.22 6.31
CA GLU A 576 -32.67 -9.03 6.93
C GLU A 576 -31.76 -8.26 5.96
N TYR A 577 -31.70 -6.93 6.13
CA TYR A 577 -30.86 -6.03 5.33
C TYR A 577 -31.14 -6.12 3.82
N ASN A 578 -32.42 -6.05 3.44
CA ASN A 578 -32.89 -5.97 2.06
C ASN A 578 -33.63 -4.65 1.81
N GLN A 579 -34.32 -4.53 0.67
CA GLN A 579 -35.01 -3.31 0.22
C GLN A 579 -36.52 -3.56 0.08
N ILE A 580 -37.11 -4.44 0.89
CA ILE A 580 -38.52 -4.83 0.78
C ILE A 580 -39.42 -3.72 1.33
N GLU A 581 -40.39 -3.27 0.55
CA GLU A 581 -41.31 -2.17 0.93
C GLU A 581 -42.66 -2.65 1.44
N ASN A 582 -43.15 -3.78 0.94
CA ASN A 582 -44.46 -4.33 1.28
C ASN A 582 -44.34 -5.83 1.58
N LEU A 583 -44.81 -6.24 2.75
CA LEU A 583 -44.87 -7.65 3.14
C LEU A 583 -46.27 -8.19 2.81
N THR A 584 -46.37 -9.04 1.79
CA THR A 584 -47.64 -9.66 1.39
C THR A 584 -47.57 -11.16 1.57
N PHE A 585 -48.43 -11.71 2.44
CA PHE A 585 -48.56 -13.16 2.61
C PHE A 585 -49.41 -13.76 1.49
N SER A 586 -48.93 -14.85 0.91
CA SER A 586 -49.60 -15.58 -0.18
C SER A 586 -49.57 -17.08 0.11
N LYS A 587 -50.22 -17.89 -0.75
CA LYS A 587 -50.21 -19.36 -0.64
C LYS A 587 -48.81 -19.95 -0.46
N ASN A 588 -47.79 -19.30 -1.03
CA ASN A 588 -46.41 -19.78 -0.99
C ASN A 588 -45.70 -19.53 0.34
N THR A 589 -46.28 -18.72 1.24
CA THR A 589 -45.71 -18.42 2.56
C THR A 589 -46.38 -19.18 3.71
N GLU A 590 -47.39 -20.02 3.44
CA GLU A 590 -48.19 -20.72 4.47
C GLU A 590 -47.38 -21.64 5.39
N ASN A 591 -46.25 -22.14 4.91
CA ASN A 591 -45.38 -23.07 5.61
C ASN A 591 -44.22 -22.40 6.37
N VAL A 592 -44.16 -21.07 6.38
CA VAL A 592 -43.15 -20.30 7.13
C VAL A 592 -43.45 -20.36 8.62
N THR A 593 -42.48 -20.81 9.41
CA THR A 593 -42.55 -20.93 10.87
C THR A 593 -41.86 -19.77 11.59
N SER A 594 -40.77 -19.26 11.01
CA SER A 594 -40.04 -18.10 11.54
C SER A 594 -39.70 -17.15 10.40
N LEU A 595 -40.00 -15.87 10.57
CA LEU A 595 -39.78 -14.83 9.56
C LEU A 595 -38.94 -13.68 10.12
N TYR A 596 -37.77 -13.46 9.55
CA TYR A 596 -36.87 -12.37 9.91
C TYR A 596 -36.83 -11.34 8.77
N ALA A 597 -37.45 -10.18 8.95
CA ALA A 597 -37.51 -9.10 7.95
C ALA A 597 -37.05 -7.75 8.52
N SER A 598 -36.18 -7.78 9.52
CA SER A 598 -35.59 -6.59 10.14
C SER A 598 -34.73 -5.78 9.15
N HIS A 599 -34.59 -4.48 9.39
CA HIS A 599 -33.75 -3.59 8.56
C HIS A 599 -34.11 -3.63 7.05
N ASN A 600 -35.41 -3.51 6.76
CA ASN A 600 -35.94 -3.35 5.40
C ASN A 600 -36.59 -1.95 5.25
N LYS A 601 -37.42 -1.75 4.22
CA LYS A 601 -38.17 -0.52 3.97
C LYS A 601 -39.68 -0.72 4.16
N LEU A 602 -40.10 -1.69 4.98
CA LEU A 602 -41.49 -2.09 5.07
C LEU A 602 -42.38 -0.93 5.53
N GLN A 603 -43.32 -0.50 4.69
CA GLN A 603 -44.31 0.55 5.01
C GLN A 603 -45.65 -0.05 5.40
N ARG A 604 -46.01 -1.19 4.79
CA ARG A 604 -47.28 -1.89 5.03
C ARG A 604 -47.06 -3.40 5.09
N VAL A 605 -47.84 -4.05 5.94
CA VAL A 605 -48.05 -5.50 5.91
C VAL A 605 -49.46 -5.73 5.38
N SER A 606 -49.61 -6.49 4.30
CA SER A 606 -50.93 -6.81 3.74
C SER A 606 -51.35 -8.22 4.16
N LEU A 607 -52.53 -8.34 4.74
CA LEU A 607 -53.13 -9.61 5.11
C LEU A 607 -54.32 -9.92 4.20
N THR A 608 -54.21 -10.94 3.36
CA THR A 608 -55.40 -11.69 2.94
C THR A 608 -55.65 -12.79 3.95
N LEU A 609 -56.78 -12.72 4.68
CA LEU A 609 -57.18 -13.69 5.72
C LEU A 609 -57.14 -15.16 5.25
N LYS A 610 -57.20 -15.41 3.93
CA LYS A 610 -57.17 -16.75 3.32
C LYS A 610 -55.77 -17.40 3.25
N HIS A 611 -54.68 -16.65 3.42
CA HIS A 611 -53.30 -17.15 3.18
C HIS A 611 -52.30 -16.78 4.28
N PHE A 612 -52.75 -16.53 5.51
CA PHE A 612 -51.84 -16.28 6.63
C PHE A 612 -51.09 -17.57 7.02
N PRO A 613 -49.78 -17.53 7.31
CA PRO A 613 -49.03 -18.70 7.77
C PRO A 613 -49.53 -19.19 9.13
N SER A 614 -50.36 -20.23 9.11
CA SER A 614 -50.97 -20.83 10.32
C SER A 614 -49.96 -21.44 11.28
N LYS A 615 -48.73 -21.70 10.81
CA LYS A 615 -47.62 -22.26 11.58
C LYS A 615 -46.59 -21.22 12.03
N LEU A 616 -46.85 -19.94 11.80
CA LEU A 616 -45.93 -18.87 12.17
C LEU A 616 -45.82 -18.80 13.69
N ASN A 617 -44.60 -18.95 14.20
CA ASN A 617 -44.28 -18.93 15.62
C ASN A 617 -43.47 -17.69 16.01
N GLU A 618 -42.59 -17.22 15.12
CA GLU A 618 -41.70 -16.09 15.37
C GLU A 618 -41.71 -15.10 14.21
N ILE A 619 -41.79 -13.79 14.51
CA ILE A 619 -41.73 -12.73 13.49
C ILE A 619 -40.90 -11.52 13.95
N TYR A 620 -39.94 -11.09 13.12
CA TYR A 620 -39.12 -9.92 13.38
C TYR A 620 -39.33 -8.89 12.26
N LEU A 621 -39.96 -7.76 12.58
CA LEU A 621 -40.26 -6.64 11.66
C LEU A 621 -39.64 -5.32 12.15
N ASP A 622 -38.67 -5.38 13.04
CA ASP A 622 -38.04 -4.20 13.62
C ASP A 622 -37.20 -3.41 12.61
N SER A 623 -36.93 -2.14 12.94
CA SER A 623 -36.09 -1.25 12.12
C SER A 623 -36.62 -1.12 10.68
N ASN A 624 -37.91 -0.82 10.55
CA ASN A 624 -38.66 -0.66 9.31
C ASN A 624 -39.43 0.69 9.31
N LYS A 625 -40.39 0.88 8.39
CA LYS A 625 -41.20 2.10 8.23
C LYS A 625 -42.69 1.87 8.51
N LEU A 626 -43.04 0.86 9.31
CA LEU A 626 -44.44 0.51 9.57
C LEU A 626 -45.13 1.59 10.42
N THR A 627 -46.34 1.97 10.02
CA THR A 627 -47.18 2.94 10.75
C THR A 627 -48.38 2.29 11.44
N THR A 628 -48.84 1.15 10.93
CA THR A 628 -49.91 0.33 11.51
C THR A 628 -49.63 -1.16 11.27
N LEU A 629 -50.32 -2.04 11.99
CA LEU A 629 -50.42 -3.45 11.65
C LEU A 629 -51.87 -3.82 11.28
N PRO A 630 -52.08 -4.83 10.43
CA PRO A 630 -53.43 -5.31 10.14
C PRO A 630 -54.08 -6.00 11.35
N ASN A 631 -55.37 -5.76 11.55
CA ASN A 631 -56.16 -6.31 12.66
C ASN A 631 -56.11 -7.85 12.79
N GLY A 632 -55.81 -8.56 11.69
CA GLY A 632 -55.69 -10.03 11.69
C GLY A 632 -54.62 -10.57 12.65
N PHE A 633 -53.59 -9.77 13.00
CA PHE A 633 -52.58 -10.16 14.00
C PHE A 633 -53.17 -10.39 15.40
N ARG A 634 -54.34 -9.79 15.72
CA ARG A 634 -55.02 -9.96 17.00
C ARG A 634 -55.41 -11.42 17.30
N ASN A 635 -55.61 -12.22 16.25
CA ASN A 635 -56.11 -13.59 16.37
C ASN A 635 -55.00 -14.63 16.56
N PHE A 636 -53.73 -14.23 16.62
CA PHE A 636 -52.59 -15.13 16.70
C PHE A 636 -51.74 -14.90 17.95
N THR A 637 -51.25 -16.01 18.51
CA THR A 637 -50.32 -16.06 19.64
C THR A 637 -48.96 -16.48 19.10
N LEU A 638 -47.98 -15.59 19.13
CA LEU A 638 -46.61 -15.85 18.66
C LEU A 638 -45.70 -16.11 19.86
N SER A 639 -44.68 -16.94 19.72
CA SER A 639 -43.67 -17.15 20.77
C SER A 639 -42.70 -15.98 20.85
N ARG A 640 -42.33 -15.38 19.70
CA ARG A 640 -41.47 -14.19 19.65
C ARG A 640 -41.92 -13.20 18.59
N ILE A 641 -41.97 -11.93 18.97
CA ILE A 641 -42.28 -10.84 18.06
C ILE A 641 -41.40 -9.62 18.34
N ASN A 642 -40.81 -9.05 17.29
CA ASN A 642 -40.05 -7.79 17.38
C ASN A 642 -40.63 -6.75 16.42
N LEU A 643 -41.06 -5.61 16.98
CA LEU A 643 -41.63 -4.47 16.24
C LEU A 643 -40.90 -3.16 16.52
N GLN A 644 -39.76 -3.20 17.24
CA GLN A 644 -39.03 -2.01 17.65
C GLN A 644 -38.58 -1.15 16.46
N ASN A 645 -38.28 0.13 16.70
CA ASN A 645 -37.79 1.05 15.67
C ASN A 645 -38.68 1.10 14.40
N ASN A 646 -39.99 1.18 14.60
CA ASN A 646 -40.98 1.50 13.57
C ASN A 646 -41.72 2.80 13.93
N PHE A 647 -42.44 3.39 12.97
CA PHE A 647 -43.10 4.69 13.11
C PHE A 647 -44.61 4.55 13.36
N PHE A 648 -45.01 3.75 14.35
CA PHE A 648 -46.42 3.53 14.65
C PHE A 648 -47.12 4.86 15.02
N THR A 649 -48.36 5.03 14.59
CA THR A 649 -49.17 6.19 14.94
C THR A 649 -49.99 5.91 16.21
N CYS A 650 -50.11 6.87 17.13
CA CYS A 650 -51.03 6.72 18.27
C CYS A 650 -52.48 7.08 17.90
N GLY A 651 -52.88 6.83 16.64
CA GLY A 651 -54.24 7.06 16.15
C GLY A 651 -55.16 5.87 16.41
N CYS A 652 -56.47 6.07 16.23
CA CYS A 652 -57.48 5.06 16.50
C CYS A 652 -57.28 3.71 15.78
N GLU A 653 -56.64 3.71 14.60
CA GLU A 653 -56.24 2.52 13.83
C GLU A 653 -55.37 1.53 14.62
N ASN A 654 -54.56 2.01 15.57
CA ASN A 654 -53.66 1.18 16.37
C ASN A 654 -54.17 0.94 17.80
N ARG A 655 -55.38 1.38 18.14
CA ARG A 655 -55.96 1.19 19.49
C ARG A 655 -56.01 -0.28 19.91
N TRP A 656 -56.31 -1.18 18.97
CA TRP A 656 -56.35 -2.62 19.22
C TRP A 656 -54.96 -3.18 19.60
N MET A 657 -53.87 -2.60 19.06
CA MET A 657 -52.50 -3.06 19.31
C MET A 657 -52.13 -2.90 20.77
N LYS A 658 -52.66 -1.89 21.47
CA LYS A 658 -52.40 -1.68 22.91
C LYS A 658 -52.85 -2.88 23.74
N SER A 659 -54.09 -3.33 23.54
CA SER A 659 -54.62 -4.50 24.26
C SER A 659 -53.88 -5.77 23.87
N TRP A 660 -53.55 -5.92 22.58
CA TRP A 660 -52.79 -7.07 22.07
C TRP A 660 -51.36 -7.15 22.63
N LEU A 661 -50.64 -6.02 22.70
CA LEU A 661 -49.30 -5.90 23.29
C LEU A 661 -49.30 -6.27 24.78
N LYS A 662 -50.34 -5.87 25.53
CA LYS A 662 -50.51 -6.25 26.93
C LYS A 662 -50.78 -7.75 27.09
N GLN A 663 -51.65 -8.31 26.25
CA GLN A 663 -52.02 -9.72 26.27
C GLN A 663 -50.83 -10.66 25.95
N GLN A 664 -49.95 -10.25 25.03
CA GLN A 664 -48.83 -11.05 24.51
C GLN A 664 -47.46 -10.57 25.05
N SER A 665 -47.43 -9.90 26.19
CA SER A 665 -46.24 -9.17 26.69
C SER A 665 -44.96 -10.01 26.81
N LYS A 666 -45.07 -11.32 27.10
CA LYS A 666 -43.92 -12.26 27.19
C LYS A 666 -43.30 -12.62 25.83
N ALA A 667 -44.07 -12.50 24.74
CA ALA A 667 -43.60 -12.80 23.39
C ALA A 667 -42.82 -11.64 22.76
N PHE A 668 -42.97 -10.40 23.25
CA PHE A 668 -42.30 -9.24 22.66
C PHE A 668 -40.82 -9.17 23.06
N VAL A 669 -39.95 -9.17 22.06
CA VAL A 669 -38.51 -8.97 22.25
C VAL A 669 -38.28 -7.53 22.73
N GLY A 670 -37.71 -7.39 23.94
CA GLY A 670 -37.54 -6.10 24.62
C GLY A 670 -38.78 -5.57 25.34
N GLY A 671 -39.84 -6.39 25.47
CA GLY A 671 -41.05 -6.06 26.23
C GLY A 671 -42.04 -5.17 25.46
N ALA A 672 -43.31 -5.21 25.88
CA ALA A 672 -44.41 -4.47 25.25
C ALA A 672 -44.21 -2.94 25.24
N GLU A 673 -43.39 -2.42 26.16
CA GLU A 673 -43.06 -0.99 26.27
C GLU A 673 -42.09 -0.50 25.19
N SER A 674 -41.37 -1.42 24.53
CA SER A 674 -40.42 -1.07 23.47
C SER A 674 -41.08 -0.67 22.14
N VAL A 675 -42.39 -0.93 21.99
CA VAL A 675 -43.17 -0.50 20.83
C VAL A 675 -43.73 0.90 21.10
N ALA A 676 -43.07 1.90 20.51
CA ALA A 676 -43.47 3.30 20.66
C ALA A 676 -44.36 3.77 19.51
N CYS A 677 -45.20 4.76 19.78
CA CYS A 677 -46.00 5.45 18.77
C CYS A 677 -45.88 6.97 18.90
N SER A 678 -46.28 7.68 17.84
CA SER A 678 -46.35 9.14 17.80
C SER A 678 -47.73 9.63 17.35
N SER A 679 -48.27 10.68 17.98
CA SER A 679 -49.45 11.42 17.49
C SER A 679 -48.96 12.66 16.75
N GLY A 680 -49.54 12.94 15.58
CA GLY A 680 -49.16 14.06 14.71
C GLY A 680 -49.14 15.38 15.48
N GLY A 681 -47.92 15.89 15.74
CA GLY A 681 -47.68 17.13 16.49
C GLY A 681 -46.76 17.01 17.72
N MET A 682 -46.45 15.80 18.22
CA MET A 682 -45.52 15.61 19.36
C MET A 682 -44.23 14.89 18.96
N ASN A 683 -43.08 15.56 19.14
CA ASN A 683 -41.72 15.02 18.89
C ASN A 683 -41.24 13.98 19.93
N GLN A 684 -42.15 13.34 20.67
CA GLN A 684 -41.81 12.34 21.68
C GLN A 684 -42.59 11.06 21.43
N ALA A 685 -41.88 10.02 20.98
CA ALA A 685 -42.43 8.68 20.85
C ALA A 685 -42.73 8.14 22.25
N LYS A 686 -43.98 7.77 22.52
CA LYS A 686 -44.41 7.18 23.80
C LYS A 686 -44.67 5.68 23.60
N PRO A 687 -44.39 4.82 24.59
CA PRO A 687 -44.81 3.42 24.54
C PRO A 687 -46.31 3.30 24.24
N LEU A 688 -46.69 2.52 23.23
CA LEU A 688 -48.10 2.40 22.80
C LEU A 688 -49.00 1.83 23.91
N VAL A 689 -48.42 1.04 24.81
CA VAL A 689 -49.10 0.49 26.00
C VAL A 689 -49.43 1.53 27.09
N SER A 690 -48.73 2.67 27.13
CA SER A 690 -48.91 3.73 28.13
C SER A 690 -49.87 4.85 27.69
N VAL A 691 -50.29 4.87 26.42
CA VAL A 691 -51.26 5.83 25.89
C VAL A 691 -52.66 5.58 26.46
N LYS A 692 -53.38 6.62 26.91
CA LYS A 692 -54.75 6.48 27.42
C LYS A 692 -55.72 6.15 26.29
N ASP A 693 -56.76 5.37 26.56
CA ASP A 693 -57.71 4.97 25.51
C ASP A 693 -58.47 6.13 24.88
N THR A 694 -58.62 7.24 25.61
CA THR A 694 -59.20 8.52 25.17
C THR A 694 -58.33 9.28 24.17
N ASP A 695 -57.02 8.99 24.13
CA ASP A 695 -56.05 9.74 23.34
C ASP A 695 -55.88 9.16 21.92
N PHE A 696 -56.47 7.99 21.66
CA PHE A 696 -56.57 7.39 20.33
C PHE A 696 -57.74 8.02 19.56
N VAL A 697 -57.57 9.27 19.11
CA VAL A 697 -58.62 10.04 18.40
C VAL A 697 -58.57 9.77 16.89
N CYS A 698 -59.73 9.55 16.25
CA CYS A 698 -59.88 9.63 14.80
C CYS A 698 -60.32 11.06 14.45
N THR A 699 -59.52 11.85 13.73
CA THR A 699 -60.02 13.13 13.20
C THR A 699 -60.60 12.90 11.80
N GLU A 700 -61.93 12.93 11.70
CA GLU A 700 -62.58 13.31 10.45
C GLU A 700 -62.35 14.81 10.21
N THR A 701 -62.00 15.14 8.97
CA THR A 701 -61.60 16.48 8.54
C THR A 701 -62.71 17.52 8.72
N VAL A 702 -62.44 18.62 9.44
CA VAL A 702 -63.24 19.85 9.37
C VAL A 702 -62.33 21.08 9.25
N LYS A 703 -62.69 21.96 8.30
CA LYS A 703 -62.02 23.22 7.91
C LYS A 703 -61.98 24.26 9.06
N PRO A 704 -61.03 25.22 9.03
CA PRO A 704 -60.76 26.11 10.15
C PRO A 704 -61.68 27.33 10.13
N ASN A 705 -62.14 27.79 11.30
CA ASN A 705 -62.65 29.15 11.45
C ASN A 705 -62.15 29.79 12.75
N GLY A 706 -61.43 30.90 12.57
CA GLY A 706 -61.42 32.11 13.40
C GLY A 706 -61.09 31.99 14.89
N TYR A 707 -59.83 32.24 15.24
CA TYR A 707 -59.43 32.56 16.62
C TYR A 707 -59.16 34.06 16.80
N ASN A 708 -59.55 34.57 17.97
CA ASN A 708 -59.47 35.97 18.39
C ASN A 708 -58.02 36.51 18.42
N VAL A 709 -57.81 37.65 17.74
CA VAL A 709 -56.49 38.20 17.39
C VAL A 709 -55.71 38.76 18.60
N ASN A 710 -56.35 38.98 19.75
CA ASN A 710 -55.71 39.62 20.91
C ASN A 710 -55.07 38.62 21.91
N GLU A 711 -55.65 37.42 22.08
CA GLU A 711 -54.98 36.33 22.82
C GLU A 711 -53.84 35.71 22.00
N ILE A 712 -53.99 35.65 20.66
CA ILE A 712 -52.93 35.21 19.76
C ILE A 712 -51.71 36.11 19.90
N LYS A 713 -51.82 37.43 20.09
CA LYS A 713 -50.63 38.29 20.22
C LYS A 713 -49.82 37.98 21.48
N ALA A 714 -50.45 37.78 22.62
CA ALA A 714 -49.74 37.45 23.87
C ALA A 714 -49.20 36.01 23.86
N ILE A 715 -50.00 35.03 23.44
CA ILE A 715 -49.57 33.63 23.34
C ILE A 715 -48.51 33.50 22.24
N SER A 716 -48.66 34.16 21.09
CA SER A 716 -47.62 34.21 20.06
C SER A 716 -46.36 34.89 20.57
N ALA A 717 -46.43 35.93 21.42
CA ALA A 717 -45.24 36.56 21.99
C ALA A 717 -44.50 35.63 22.97
N TYR A 718 -45.22 34.92 23.85
CA TYR A 718 -44.61 33.96 24.77
C TYR A 718 -44.15 32.66 24.08
N VAL A 719 -44.89 32.17 23.09
CA VAL A 719 -44.49 31.03 22.26
C VAL A 719 -43.32 31.42 21.38
N LEU A 720 -43.29 32.63 20.82
CA LEU A 720 -42.17 33.14 20.04
C LEU A 720 -40.96 33.40 20.93
N ALA A 721 -41.12 33.91 22.16
CA ALA A 721 -40.04 34.08 23.12
C ALA A 721 -39.50 32.73 23.64
N GLY A 722 -40.37 31.77 23.93
CA GLY A 722 -40.01 30.41 24.31
C GLY A 722 -39.38 29.63 23.16
N PHE A 723 -39.88 29.82 21.94
CA PHE A 723 -39.27 29.29 20.72
C PHE A 723 -37.93 29.96 20.45
N LEU A 724 -37.79 31.28 20.60
CA LEU A 724 -36.52 31.99 20.49
C LEU A 724 -35.53 31.54 21.56
N PHE A 725 -35.98 31.30 22.79
CA PHE A 725 -35.13 30.83 23.88
C PHE A 725 -34.69 29.38 23.66
N THR A 726 -35.61 28.48 23.28
CA THR A 726 -35.28 27.09 22.95
C THR A 726 -34.45 26.99 21.68
N LEU A 727 -34.70 27.83 20.68
CA LEU A 727 -33.87 28.00 19.49
C LEU A 727 -32.49 28.54 19.89
N LEU A 728 -32.39 29.52 20.80
CA LEU A 728 -31.11 30.02 21.32
C LEU A 728 -30.35 28.94 22.08
N VAL A 729 -31.02 28.14 22.92
CA VAL A 729 -30.41 27.01 23.64
C VAL A 729 -29.99 25.91 22.67
N MET A 730 -30.82 25.57 21.68
CA MET A 730 -30.49 24.61 20.64
C MET A 730 -29.34 25.10 19.77
N VAL A 731 -29.34 26.36 19.36
CA VAL A 731 -28.25 27.00 18.62
C VAL A 731 -27.00 27.06 19.51
N ALA A 732 -27.12 27.34 20.80
CA ALA A 732 -26.00 27.33 21.75
C ALA A 732 -25.44 25.92 21.96
N LEU A 733 -26.29 24.89 22.03
CA LEU A 733 -25.88 23.48 22.13
C LEU A 733 -25.24 22.99 20.83
N ILE A 734 -25.86 23.30 19.68
CA ILE A 734 -25.30 23.02 18.35
C ILE A 734 -23.97 23.75 18.19
N TYR A 735 -23.86 24.99 18.66
CA TYR A 735 -22.62 25.78 18.62
C TYR A 735 -21.57 25.22 19.58
N ARG A 736 -21.95 24.82 20.79
CA ARG A 736 -21.06 24.25 21.82
C ARG A 736 -20.48 22.90 21.38
N PHE A 737 -21.30 22.02 20.80
CA PHE A 737 -20.91 20.67 20.35
C PHE A 737 -20.70 20.57 18.84
N ARG A 738 -20.50 21.71 18.16
CA ARG A 738 -20.42 21.77 16.69
C ARG A 738 -19.35 20.85 16.11
N LYS A 739 -18.21 20.66 16.80
CA LYS A 739 -17.08 19.87 16.28
C LYS A 739 -17.37 18.36 16.38
N GLU A 740 -17.95 17.94 17.50
CA GLU A 740 -18.32 16.55 17.78
C GLU A 740 -19.51 16.12 16.93
N LEU A 741 -20.54 16.99 16.81
CA LEU A 741 -21.69 16.74 15.95
C LEU A 741 -21.28 16.57 14.48
N LYS A 742 -20.39 17.43 13.95
CA LYS A 742 -19.86 17.28 12.58
C LYS A 742 -19.17 15.93 12.35
N LEU A 743 -18.36 15.48 13.32
CA LEU A 743 -17.65 14.21 13.25
C LEU A 743 -18.61 13.01 13.30
N VAL A 744 -19.65 13.08 14.15
CA VAL A 744 -20.67 12.03 14.26
C VAL A 744 -21.55 11.97 13.01
N LEU A 745 -21.93 13.13 12.46
CA LEU A 745 -22.71 13.22 11.22
C LEU A 745 -21.94 12.61 10.03
N TYR A 746 -20.63 12.88 9.94
CA TYR A 746 -19.79 12.22 8.93
C TYR A 746 -19.62 10.72 9.19
N THR A 747 -19.21 10.31 10.38
CA THR A 747 -18.88 8.90 10.66
C THR A 747 -20.08 7.96 10.64
N ARG A 748 -21.31 8.45 10.89
CA ARG A 748 -22.54 7.64 10.88
C ARG A 748 -23.42 7.84 9.65
N PHE A 749 -23.43 9.02 9.05
CA PHE A 749 -24.35 9.37 7.95
C PHE A 749 -23.64 9.79 6.66
N ASP A 750 -22.30 9.75 6.62
CA ASP A 750 -21.45 10.24 5.51
C ASP A 750 -21.79 11.68 5.08
N TRP A 751 -22.28 12.47 6.03
CA TRP A 751 -22.77 13.82 5.80
C TRP A 751 -21.80 14.85 6.38
N HIS A 752 -21.19 15.66 5.50
CA HIS A 752 -20.35 16.82 5.84
C HIS A 752 -21.20 18.09 5.95
N PRO A 753 -21.47 18.61 7.17
CA PRO A 753 -22.39 19.72 7.34
C PRO A 753 -21.70 21.06 7.04
N PHE A 754 -22.03 21.65 5.89
CA PHE A 754 -21.70 23.04 5.47
C PHE A 754 -20.21 23.46 5.47
N ASP A 755 -19.28 22.54 5.70
CA ASP A 755 -17.82 22.75 5.61
C ASP A 755 -17.22 22.25 4.28
N ARG A 756 -18.07 21.89 3.32
CA ARG A 756 -17.65 21.25 2.07
C ARG A 756 -16.90 22.24 1.18
N VAL A 757 -15.59 22.12 1.15
CA VAL A 757 -14.76 22.76 0.14
C VAL A 757 -14.95 21.99 -1.16
N ASP A 758 -15.23 22.69 -2.25
CA ASP A 758 -15.33 22.05 -3.56
C ASP A 758 -13.94 21.54 -4.00
N ASP A 759 -13.76 20.22 -3.88
CA ASP A 759 -12.58 19.47 -4.28
C ASP A 759 -12.75 18.77 -5.63
N SER A 760 -13.79 19.16 -6.41
CA SER A 760 -14.11 18.54 -7.69
C SER A 760 -13.18 18.94 -8.85
N ASP A 761 -12.04 19.57 -8.57
CA ASP A 761 -11.04 19.92 -9.58
C ASP A 761 -10.45 18.64 -10.23
N PRO A 762 -10.79 18.36 -11.50
CA PRO A 762 -10.32 17.17 -12.20
C PRO A 762 -8.83 17.25 -12.57
N SER A 763 -8.19 18.43 -12.47
CA SER A 763 -6.74 18.59 -12.70
C SER A 763 -5.88 18.05 -11.55
N LYS A 764 -6.48 17.70 -10.41
CA LYS A 764 -5.77 17.20 -9.22
C LYS A 764 -5.68 15.67 -9.24
N VAL A 765 -4.45 15.16 -9.40
CA VAL A 765 -4.14 13.73 -9.55
C VAL A 765 -4.11 12.98 -8.21
N TYR A 766 -3.83 13.68 -7.11
CA TYR A 766 -3.68 13.10 -5.78
C TYR A 766 -4.72 13.65 -4.80
N ASP A 767 -5.21 12.78 -3.91
CA ASP A 767 -6.15 13.16 -2.85
C ASP A 767 -5.43 13.95 -1.76
N ALA A 768 -4.21 13.54 -1.39
CA ALA A 768 -3.37 14.33 -0.48
C ALA A 768 -1.87 14.13 -0.74
N PHE A 769 -1.08 15.18 -0.54
CA PHE A 769 0.39 15.12 -0.44
C PHE A 769 0.79 14.95 1.03
N VAL A 770 1.68 14.01 1.35
CA VAL A 770 2.15 13.78 2.72
C VAL A 770 3.59 14.28 2.88
N SER A 771 3.76 15.24 3.80
CA SER A 771 5.03 15.85 4.20
C SER A 771 5.44 15.34 5.58
N PHE A 772 6.65 14.79 5.68
CA PHE A 772 7.20 14.22 6.90
C PHE A 772 8.73 14.15 6.83
N ASN A 773 9.41 13.96 7.97
CA ASN A 773 10.85 13.73 8.01
C ASN A 773 11.19 12.26 7.74
N MET A 774 12.29 11.97 7.03
CA MET A 774 12.75 10.60 6.75
C MET A 774 12.94 9.70 7.98
N CYS A 775 13.26 10.27 9.16
CA CYS A 775 13.34 9.52 10.41
C CYS A 775 11.96 8.97 10.85
N ASP A 776 10.88 9.65 10.49
CA ASP A 776 9.50 9.27 10.81
C ASP A 776 8.85 8.40 9.72
N LYS A 777 9.63 8.05 8.67
CA LYS A 777 9.20 7.23 7.54
C LYS A 777 8.52 5.96 7.97
N ARG A 778 9.04 5.30 9.01
CA ARG A 778 8.47 4.04 9.49
C ARG A 778 7.01 4.19 9.89
N TRP A 779 6.67 5.20 10.69
CA TRP A 779 5.30 5.43 11.12
C TRP A 779 4.40 5.84 9.95
N VAL A 780 4.89 6.73 9.08
CA VAL A 780 4.11 7.17 7.91
C VAL A 780 3.81 6.00 6.98
N MET A 781 4.75 5.10 6.77
CA MET A 781 4.60 3.90 5.94
C MET A 781 3.66 2.87 6.56
N GLU A 782 4.01 2.40 7.75
CA GLU A 782 3.36 1.26 8.39
C GLU A 782 1.96 1.62 8.91
N THR A 783 1.73 2.90 9.24
CA THR A 783 0.50 3.37 9.87
C THR A 783 -0.33 4.29 8.99
N LEU A 784 0.20 5.45 8.57
CA LEU A 784 -0.59 6.49 7.88
C LEU A 784 -0.95 6.07 6.44
N GLN A 785 0.06 5.75 5.63
CA GLN A 785 -0.09 5.33 4.24
C GLN A 785 -0.93 4.06 4.16
N ASN A 786 -0.55 3.04 4.93
CA ASN A 786 -1.25 1.75 4.98
C ASN A 786 -2.77 1.93 5.26
N LYS A 787 -3.14 2.74 6.26
CA LYS A 787 -4.55 2.95 6.63
C LYS A 787 -5.35 3.80 5.66
N LEU A 788 -4.72 4.71 4.91
CA LEU A 788 -5.40 5.59 3.96
C LEU A 788 -5.50 4.98 2.56
N GLU A 789 -4.45 4.31 2.08
CA GLU A 789 -4.45 3.67 0.75
C GLU A 789 -5.27 2.36 0.75
N ASN A 790 -5.31 1.62 1.87
CA ASN A 790 -6.16 0.42 2.02
C ASN A 790 -7.58 0.72 2.53
N HIS A 791 -7.98 1.99 2.61
CA HIS A 791 -9.35 2.36 2.91
C HIS A 791 -10.27 2.15 1.70
N HIS A 792 -11.59 2.09 1.91
CA HIS A 792 -12.58 2.06 0.85
C HIS A 792 -13.55 3.24 1.02
N PRO A 793 -13.61 4.18 0.06
CA PRO A 793 -12.76 4.30 -1.12
C PRO A 793 -11.29 4.63 -0.76
N SER A 794 -10.34 4.17 -1.59
CA SER A 794 -8.91 4.39 -1.32
C SER A 794 -8.50 5.82 -1.61
N TYR A 795 -7.66 6.39 -0.75
CA TYR A 795 -7.03 7.69 -1.01
C TYR A 795 -5.75 7.49 -1.82
N LYS A 796 -5.57 8.28 -2.89
CA LYS A 796 -4.34 8.31 -3.67
C LYS A 796 -3.40 9.34 -3.08
N LEU A 797 -2.42 8.89 -2.30
CA LEU A 797 -1.45 9.76 -1.66
C LEU A 797 -0.26 10.05 -2.59
N CYS A 798 0.25 11.27 -2.54
CA CYS A 798 1.56 11.63 -3.07
C CYS A 798 2.57 11.64 -1.93
N ILE A 799 3.61 10.80 -2.03
CA ILE A 799 4.63 10.66 -1.00
C ILE A 799 6.04 10.81 -1.60
N HIS A 800 6.84 11.67 -0.97
CA HIS A 800 8.13 12.10 -1.53
C HIS A 800 9.14 10.99 -1.84
N TYR A 801 9.17 9.87 -1.10
CA TYR A 801 10.14 8.80 -1.37
C TYR A 801 9.68 7.84 -2.50
N ARG A 802 8.39 7.84 -2.84
CA ARG A 802 7.77 6.91 -3.80
C ARG A 802 7.45 7.60 -5.13
N ASP A 803 6.83 8.76 -5.05
CA ASP A 803 6.18 9.41 -6.18
C ASP A 803 7.02 10.55 -6.78
N PHE A 804 8.15 10.90 -6.16
CA PHE A 804 9.06 11.89 -6.72
C PHE A 804 9.88 11.27 -7.83
N ILE A 805 9.93 11.97 -8.96
CA ILE A 805 10.67 11.55 -10.13
C ILE A 805 12.17 11.73 -9.83
N PRO A 806 12.99 10.66 -9.87
CA PRO A 806 14.42 10.78 -9.66
C PRO A 806 15.04 11.77 -10.67
N GLY A 807 15.74 12.79 -10.19
CA GLY A 807 16.38 13.82 -11.02
C GLY A 807 15.62 15.16 -11.11
N ALA A 808 14.36 15.24 -10.64
CA ALA A 808 13.68 16.53 -10.47
C ALA A 808 14.09 17.20 -9.15
N PRO A 809 14.23 18.54 -9.08
CA PRO A 809 14.51 19.24 -7.82
C PRO A 809 13.40 18.97 -6.82
N ILE A 810 13.79 18.61 -5.61
CA ILE A 810 12.87 18.29 -4.51
C ILE A 810 11.94 19.48 -4.25
N ALA A 811 12.44 20.72 -4.25
CA ALA A 811 11.64 21.92 -4.03
C ALA A 811 10.54 22.14 -5.11
N GLU A 812 10.85 21.96 -6.39
CA GLU A 812 9.84 21.99 -7.46
C GLU A 812 8.88 20.83 -7.34
N THR A 813 9.39 19.64 -7.09
CA THR A 813 8.58 18.43 -7.02
C THR A 813 7.61 18.52 -5.84
N ILE A 814 8.02 19.13 -4.74
CA ILE A 814 7.15 19.54 -3.63
C ILE A 814 6.10 20.53 -4.12
N LEU A 815 6.49 21.62 -4.78
CA LEU A 815 5.54 22.63 -5.28
C LEU A 815 4.55 22.03 -6.30
N GLU A 816 4.99 21.14 -7.17
CA GLU A 816 4.16 20.37 -8.09
C GLU A 816 3.25 19.39 -7.35
N SER A 817 3.77 18.68 -6.35
CA SER A 817 2.98 17.73 -5.55
C SER A 817 1.91 18.46 -4.75
N VAL A 818 2.24 19.64 -4.21
CA VAL A 818 1.30 20.57 -3.60
C VAL A 818 0.31 21.14 -4.63
N LYS A 819 0.72 21.38 -5.88
CA LYS A 819 -0.19 21.83 -6.95
C LYS A 819 -1.14 20.73 -7.43
N LYS A 820 -0.66 19.48 -7.52
CA LYS A 820 -1.37 18.29 -8.02
C LYS A 820 -2.21 17.59 -6.96
N SER A 821 -2.09 17.98 -5.68
CA SER A 821 -2.84 17.39 -4.57
C SER A 821 -4.00 18.26 -4.12
N ARG A 822 -5.10 17.62 -3.69
CA ARG A 822 -6.29 18.30 -3.16
C ARG A 822 -6.11 18.78 -1.72
N ARG A 823 -5.30 18.07 -0.93
CA ARG A 823 -4.91 18.41 0.44
C ARG A 823 -3.42 18.17 0.67
N MET A 824 -2.91 18.69 1.79
CA MET A 824 -1.58 18.36 2.29
C MET A 824 -1.67 17.91 3.74
N ILE A 825 -1.11 16.73 4.05
CA ILE A 825 -0.93 16.23 5.41
C ILE A 825 0.51 16.50 5.81
N MET A 826 0.71 17.17 6.94
CA MET A 826 2.02 17.49 7.48
C MET A 826 2.20 16.80 8.83
N VAL A 827 3.20 15.91 8.93
CA VAL A 827 3.50 15.16 10.16
C VAL A 827 4.54 15.91 10.98
N LEU A 828 4.08 16.70 11.95
CA LEU A 828 4.89 17.57 12.78
C LEU A 828 5.44 16.81 13.99
N SER A 829 6.71 16.41 13.93
CA SER A 829 7.53 15.76 14.97
C SER A 829 8.74 16.62 15.35
N ARG A 830 9.54 16.23 16.38
CA ARG A 830 10.83 16.92 16.66
C ARG A 830 11.78 16.86 15.46
N ASN A 831 11.84 15.71 14.79
CA ASN A 831 12.67 15.51 13.60
C ASN A 831 12.20 16.42 12.45
N PHE A 832 10.90 16.64 12.33
CA PHE A 832 10.33 17.51 11.30
C PHE A 832 10.78 18.97 11.48
N ILE A 833 10.73 19.49 12.71
CA ILE A 833 11.07 20.89 13.02
C ILE A 833 12.56 21.18 12.76
N GLN A 834 13.43 20.19 12.98
CA GLN A 834 14.86 20.30 12.72
C GLN A 834 15.23 20.23 11.23
N SER A 835 14.28 19.88 10.35
CA SER A 835 14.52 19.71 8.91
C SER A 835 14.13 20.95 8.12
N GLU A 836 15.11 21.57 7.48
CA GLU A 836 14.87 22.70 6.57
C GLU A 836 14.00 22.35 5.36
N TRP A 837 14.07 21.11 4.89
CA TRP A 837 13.23 20.62 3.79
C TRP A 837 11.76 20.56 4.18
N CYS A 838 11.50 20.05 5.39
CA CYS A 838 10.17 19.96 5.96
C CYS A 838 9.60 21.36 6.26
N MET A 839 10.44 22.32 6.66
CA MET A 839 10.05 23.72 6.84
C MET A 839 9.83 24.47 5.52
N LEU A 840 10.53 24.10 4.45
CA LEU A 840 10.26 24.61 3.10
C LEU A 840 8.90 24.10 2.57
N GLU A 841 8.60 22.82 2.79
CA GLU A 841 7.28 22.22 2.50
C GLU A 841 6.16 22.95 3.24
N PHE A 842 6.35 23.24 4.53
CA PHE A 842 5.43 24.05 5.33
C PHE A 842 5.22 25.45 4.74
N ARG A 843 6.29 26.19 4.44
CA ARG A 843 6.19 27.56 3.89
C ARG A 843 5.52 27.58 2.52
N ALA A 844 5.76 26.58 1.67
CA ALA A 844 5.10 26.42 0.39
C ALA A 844 3.58 26.14 0.55
N ALA A 845 3.22 25.31 1.52
CA ALA A 845 1.84 25.03 1.88
C ALA A 845 1.14 26.26 2.48
N HIS A 846 1.80 26.96 3.40
CA HIS A 846 1.30 28.15 4.08
C HIS A 846 1.01 29.28 3.09
N ARG A 847 1.91 29.54 2.13
CA ARG A 847 1.67 30.49 1.02
C ARG A 847 0.47 30.13 0.14
N ARG A 848 0.15 28.84 -0.01
CA ARG A 848 -1.02 28.38 -0.77
C ARG A 848 -2.32 28.49 0.04
N VAL A 849 -2.26 28.22 1.34
CA VAL A 849 -3.38 28.46 2.29
C VAL A 849 -3.77 29.95 2.27
N LEU A 850 -2.79 30.85 2.29
CA LEU A 850 -2.97 32.30 2.20
C LEU A 850 -3.55 32.78 0.85
N LYS A 851 -3.44 32.01 -0.24
CA LYS A 851 -3.90 32.37 -1.59
C LYS A 851 -5.33 31.90 -1.94
N GLY A 852 -6.08 31.28 -1.03
CA GLY A 852 -7.52 31.12 -1.26
C GLY A 852 -8.25 29.90 -0.67
N ARG A 853 -7.69 29.12 0.26
CA ARG A 853 -8.46 28.06 0.96
C ARG A 853 -7.91 27.83 2.37
N THR A 854 -8.72 28.09 3.40
CA THR A 854 -8.36 27.98 4.82
C THR A 854 -8.15 26.54 5.32
N ASN A 855 -8.53 25.50 4.56
CA ASN A 855 -8.51 24.09 5.00
C ASN A 855 -7.63 23.17 4.15
N TYR A 856 -6.66 23.70 3.40
CA TYR A 856 -5.80 22.89 2.52
C TYR A 856 -4.74 22.08 3.28
N LEU A 857 -4.16 22.66 4.35
CA LEU A 857 -3.09 22.07 5.14
C LEU A 857 -3.63 21.43 6.44
N ILE A 858 -3.36 20.15 6.61
CA ILE A 858 -3.76 19.32 7.77
C ILE A 858 -2.48 18.99 8.56
N ILE A 859 -2.37 19.50 9.79
CA ILE A 859 -1.22 19.22 10.66
C ILE A 859 -1.54 18.03 11.56
N VAL A 860 -0.67 17.02 11.56
CA VAL A 860 -0.67 15.88 12.48
C VAL A 860 0.46 16.09 13.48
N LEU A 861 0.13 16.37 14.73
CA LEU A 861 1.08 16.69 15.80
C LEU A 861 1.49 15.44 16.59
N PHE A 862 2.79 15.20 16.70
CA PHE A 862 3.38 14.14 17.52
C PHE A 862 3.70 14.62 18.94
N ASP A 863 3.67 13.68 19.87
CA ASP A 863 3.80 13.86 21.33
C ASP A 863 5.16 14.42 21.75
N ASP A 864 6.15 14.28 20.87
CA ASP A 864 7.52 14.65 21.12
C ASP A 864 7.74 16.17 20.91
N VAL A 865 6.76 16.89 20.36
CA VAL A 865 6.83 18.33 20.07
C VAL A 865 6.25 19.17 21.20
N ASN A 866 7.07 20.05 21.78
CA ASN A 866 6.60 21.09 22.68
C ASN A 866 6.18 22.35 21.88
N VAL A 867 4.88 22.66 21.86
CA VAL A 867 4.29 23.78 21.11
C VAL A 867 4.88 25.13 21.53
N ASP A 868 5.26 25.30 22.80
CA ASP A 868 5.83 26.55 23.31
C ASP A 868 7.26 26.81 22.80
N SER A 869 7.93 25.79 22.26
CA SER A 869 9.29 25.89 21.70
C SER A 869 9.34 26.09 20.17
N LEU A 870 8.18 26.13 19.51
CA LEU A 870 8.08 26.32 18.06
C LEU A 870 8.40 27.76 17.62
N ASP A 871 8.67 27.94 16.32
CA ASP A 871 8.84 29.28 15.74
C ASP A 871 7.53 30.07 15.76
N ASP A 872 7.62 31.40 15.65
CA ASP A 872 6.45 32.28 15.76
C ASP A 872 5.44 32.06 14.63
N GLU A 873 5.89 31.61 13.45
CA GLU A 873 5.04 31.32 12.29
C GLU A 873 4.19 30.05 12.50
N LEU A 874 4.78 28.93 12.93
CA LEU A 874 4.03 27.72 13.31
C LEU A 874 3.19 27.94 14.56
N LYS A 875 3.68 28.67 15.56
CA LYS A 875 2.88 29.02 16.74
C LYS A 875 1.63 29.79 16.33
N LEU A 876 1.78 30.80 15.47
CA LEU A 876 0.65 31.56 14.96
C LEU A 876 -0.30 30.67 14.15
N TYR A 877 0.23 29.78 13.31
CA TYR A 877 -0.58 28.85 12.52
C TYR A 877 -1.35 27.85 13.41
N LEU A 878 -0.70 27.26 14.42
CA LEU A 878 -1.32 26.32 15.36
C LEU A 878 -2.33 27.00 16.30
N LYS A 879 -2.13 28.29 16.61
CA LYS A 879 -3.12 29.10 17.36
C LYS A 879 -4.34 29.46 16.51
N THR A 880 -4.16 29.65 15.21
CA THR A 880 -5.21 30.11 14.29
C THR A 880 -5.93 28.99 13.55
N ASN A 881 -5.33 27.80 13.44
CA ASN A 881 -5.87 26.66 12.71
C ASN A 881 -5.97 25.39 13.56
N THR A 882 -6.86 24.47 13.15
CA THR A 882 -7.06 23.19 13.88
C THR A 882 -6.01 22.16 13.45
N TYR A 883 -5.31 21.55 14.41
CA TYR A 883 -4.38 20.43 14.20
C TYR A 883 -4.91 19.14 14.83
N LEU A 884 -4.37 18.00 14.39
CA LEU A 884 -4.75 16.65 14.82
C LEU A 884 -3.64 16.02 15.66
N SER A 885 -3.87 15.85 16.96
CA SER A 885 -2.92 15.12 17.81
C SER A 885 -3.06 13.60 17.60
N VAL A 886 -1.94 12.90 17.49
CA VAL A 886 -1.91 11.42 17.35
C VAL A 886 -2.46 10.72 18.61
N GLN A 887 -2.46 11.37 19.78
CA GLN A 887 -3.05 10.85 21.03
C GLN A 887 -4.59 10.90 21.06
N SER A 888 -5.22 11.63 20.15
CA SER A 888 -6.68 11.76 20.12
C SER A 888 -7.35 10.40 19.89
N LYS A 889 -8.29 10.01 20.76
CA LYS A 889 -9.12 8.79 20.58
C LYS A 889 -9.88 8.78 19.25
N TRP A 890 -10.12 9.96 18.67
CA TRP A 890 -10.84 10.15 17.41
C TRP A 890 -9.91 10.57 16.25
N PHE A 891 -8.59 10.41 16.40
CA PHE A 891 -7.59 10.86 15.42
C PHE A 891 -7.92 10.45 13.98
N TRP A 892 -8.24 9.16 13.76
CA TRP A 892 -8.52 8.64 12.42
C TRP A 892 -9.81 9.18 11.82
N GLN A 893 -10.85 9.36 12.63
CA GLN A 893 -12.12 9.95 12.21
C GLN A 893 -11.93 11.42 11.85
N GLN A 894 -11.13 12.15 12.62
CA GLN A 894 -10.82 13.57 12.39
C GLN A 894 -9.97 13.73 11.12
N LEU A 895 -8.99 12.86 10.90
CA LEU A 895 -8.16 12.87 9.70
C LEU A 895 -8.97 12.58 8.43
N LYS A 896 -9.86 11.59 8.47
CA LYS A 896 -10.74 11.27 7.33
C LYS A 896 -11.77 12.36 7.06
N TYR A 897 -12.31 12.99 8.10
CA TYR A 897 -13.21 14.15 7.96
C TYR A 897 -12.52 15.31 7.21
N ALA A 898 -11.22 15.52 7.43
CA ALA A 898 -10.43 16.58 6.81
C ALA A 898 -9.96 16.28 5.37
N LEU A 899 -10.01 15.01 4.93
CA LEU A 899 -9.57 14.57 3.60
C LEU A 899 -10.67 14.75 2.53
N PRO A 900 -10.30 14.83 1.23
CA PRO A 900 -11.28 15.02 0.15
C PRO A 900 -12.13 13.77 -0.07
N GLN A 901 -13.45 13.93 -0.22
CA GLN A 901 -14.32 12.80 -0.57
C GLN A 901 -14.38 12.56 -2.09
N LYS A 902 -14.36 11.29 -2.51
CA LYS A 902 -14.64 10.88 -3.90
C LYS A 902 -16.15 10.86 -4.12
N LYS A 903 -16.67 11.60 -5.11
CA LYS A 903 -18.05 11.43 -5.58
C LYS A 903 -18.16 9.98 -6.09
N GLN A 904 -19.12 9.21 -5.58
CA GLN A 904 -19.53 7.98 -6.23
C GLN A 904 -20.03 8.36 -7.63
N GLU A 905 -19.43 7.79 -8.67
CA GLU A 905 -20.02 7.80 -10.00
C GLU A 905 -21.38 7.12 -9.89
N THR A 906 -22.43 7.93 -9.92
CA THR A 906 -23.79 7.45 -10.15
C THR A 906 -23.79 6.78 -11.50
N SER A 907 -23.93 5.45 -11.49
CA SER A 907 -24.35 4.66 -12.63
C SER A 907 -25.80 5.00 -12.99
N ASP A 908 -26.03 6.21 -13.49
CA ASP A 908 -27.26 6.63 -14.17
C ASP A 908 -26.87 7.01 -15.59
N GLY A 909 -27.03 6.05 -16.49
CA GLY A 909 -26.64 6.16 -17.89
C GLY A 909 -26.82 4.85 -18.66
N PHE A 910 -27.88 4.10 -18.39
CA PHE A 910 -28.30 2.99 -19.26
C PHE A 910 -29.83 2.91 -19.32
N LEU A 911 -30.37 3.62 -20.31
CA LEU A 911 -31.67 3.50 -21.00
C LEU A 911 -31.76 4.80 -21.82
N GLY A 912 -31.77 4.87 -23.14
CA GLY A 912 -31.59 3.96 -24.25
C GLY A 912 -31.62 4.83 -25.51
N ASN A 913 -31.02 4.37 -26.61
CA ASN A 913 -31.57 4.58 -27.94
C ASN A 913 -30.79 3.72 -28.95
N GLN A 914 -31.52 2.77 -29.53
CA GLN A 914 -31.18 2.14 -30.80
C GLN A 914 -31.44 3.15 -31.93
N ALA A 915 -30.43 3.36 -32.77
CA ALA A 915 -30.52 3.70 -34.21
C ALA A 915 -29.07 3.60 -34.72
N LEU A 916 -28.72 2.56 -35.50
CA LEU A 916 -28.66 2.58 -36.96
C LEU A 916 -27.68 3.61 -37.53
N ASP A 917 -26.59 3.07 -38.09
CA ASP A 917 -25.74 3.50 -39.23
C ASP A 917 -24.24 3.37 -38.89
N SER A 918 -23.55 2.37 -39.43
CA SER A 918 -22.90 2.37 -40.76
C SER A 918 -21.81 3.47 -40.86
N ASP A 919 -20.55 3.10 -40.65
CA ASP A 919 -19.62 2.94 -41.76
C ASP A 919 -18.16 2.69 -41.32
N GLU A 920 -17.56 1.81 -42.10
CA GLU A 920 -16.15 1.43 -42.14
C GLU A 920 -15.28 2.54 -42.80
N LYS A 921 -13.99 2.57 -42.37
CA LYS A 921 -12.77 2.92 -43.14
C LYS A 921 -12.54 4.36 -43.64
N TYR A 922 -11.37 4.91 -43.27
CA TYR A 922 -10.16 5.17 -44.12
C TYR A 922 -9.25 6.17 -43.35
N ILE A 923 -8.01 5.80 -42.97
CA ILE A 923 -6.70 6.13 -43.60
C ILE A 923 -6.31 7.64 -43.58
N GLN A 924 -5.06 7.86 -43.09
CA GLN A 924 -4.12 8.98 -43.29
C GLN A 924 -4.37 10.34 -42.61
N ALA A 925 -3.50 10.69 -41.64
CA ALA A 925 -2.34 11.58 -41.85
C ALA A 925 -1.35 11.43 -40.68
#